data_AF-A0A097AQJ7-F1
#
_entry.id   AF-A0A097AQJ7-F1
#
_cell.length_a   1.000
_cell.length_b   1.000
_cell.length_c   1.000
_cell.angle_alpha   90.00
_cell.angle_beta   90.00
_cell.angle_gamma   90.00
#
_symmetry.space_group_name_H-M   'P 1'
#
loop_
_entity.id
_entity.type
_entity.pdbx_description
1 polymer ?
#
loop_
_entity_poly.entity_id
_entity_poly.type
_entity_poly.pdbx_seq_one_letter_code
_entity_poly.pdbx_strand_id
1 'polypeptide(L)'
;MKKFISIAIALAFLFTLMIPSNMAQAQADTKISLKQAIEIAKEKLGIGESGYEFNSSYNEYANKKYWNLNWNSTSKGSISVTVDADTGRITNFYSWTPAQQSELRIPKYTQEEAKKVAVEFIQKLVPDLFKQTKENTSVNNYSSYYSPDYSFTFERIVNGIPFPSDSIYVSVNKSTLKVTSYYLNWNDYSFPEPKDIISKEKAIEIFKEKLGIELMYNLVYDQVYGSEPKAVLVYGIFQNAPIDAKTGKIIRNDYYYEPMYGGGGGEGMSSQKLSPEEQKAVDNAEKYISKDKAIEIVKNSLPFPLGSEYKLTNVNLYTGYDYPPAKSNPMWSLYWSYNKDNKYYYVSATVDAATGEFKSFFKGGPDDNMQDKKPAYTEEEMKKTAEDYLKKIVPDKFSKTEYQNINPENNKMIEMPTYSFRFVEKANGILCPFNNISVTVSPYTGEIVGYALSWTDVKLPSSENIISLDEAYKILFENAEFSLMYAPNYDYKSPDKPPTINLVYQLNFYNYIDAKTGQIIDYSGKPVVKKSETTFKDIDGNWAEKDIKLLVQIGIIDTKDDKFYPEHNILQKDFIKMLIKAIQPPYYDPIPPKSSDEYSYFYDVAIQKKIITEKEKKPDTLVTREQAAKYLVNALGAGYIADLNDIFVINFKDADKISSSSKGYIAIVSGLKIMRGSNGYFYPDLYLTRAEAAAVLVRYLQINKN
;
A
#
# COMPACT_ATOMS: atom_id res chain seq x y z
N MET A 1 -53.58 2.16 46.62
CA MET A 1 -53.72 1.69 45.22
C MET A 1 -53.53 2.76 44.13
N LYS A 2 -53.51 4.07 44.40
CA LYS A 2 -53.26 5.09 43.34
C LYS A 2 -51.80 5.56 43.18
N LYS A 3 -50.86 5.15 44.04
CA LYS A 3 -49.43 5.50 43.92
C LYS A 3 -48.55 4.41 43.29
N PHE A 4 -49.08 3.19 43.07
CA PHE A 4 -48.33 2.10 42.43
C PHE A 4 -48.57 1.99 40.92
N ILE A 5 -49.66 2.57 40.39
CA ILE A 5 -49.95 2.55 38.94
C ILE A 5 -49.18 3.66 38.20
N SER A 6 -48.86 4.78 38.87
CA SER A 6 -48.12 5.89 38.24
C SER A 6 -46.62 5.61 38.05
N ILE A 7 -46.02 4.68 38.82
CA ILE A 7 -44.60 4.31 38.65
C ILE A 7 -44.42 3.25 37.56
N ALA A 8 -45.40 2.38 37.35
CA ALA A 8 -45.39 1.42 36.24
C ALA A 8 -45.59 2.10 34.87
N ILE A 9 -46.35 3.20 34.81
CA ILE A 9 -46.55 3.96 33.57
C ILE A 9 -45.36 4.90 33.29
N ALA A 10 -44.67 5.41 34.32
CA ALA A 10 -43.47 6.23 34.13
C ALA A 10 -42.23 5.43 33.71
N LEU A 11 -42.14 4.15 34.06
CA LEU A 11 -41.07 3.25 33.59
C LEU A 11 -41.33 2.65 32.19
N ALA A 12 -42.58 2.64 31.73
CA ALA A 12 -42.93 2.24 30.35
C ALA A 12 -42.75 3.37 29.33
N PHE A 13 -42.69 4.64 29.77
CA PHE A 13 -42.52 5.82 28.89
C PHE A 13 -41.07 6.31 28.75
N LEU A 14 -40.09 5.68 29.43
CA LEU A 14 -38.66 6.00 29.29
C LEU A 14 -37.89 5.05 28.35
N PHE A 15 -38.57 4.08 27.72
CA PHE A 15 -38.01 3.18 26.71
C PHE A 15 -38.73 3.22 25.35
N THR A 16 -39.46 4.30 25.07
CA THR A 16 -39.90 4.64 23.71
C THR A 16 -39.04 5.77 23.14
N LEU A 17 -37.72 5.60 23.19
CA LEU A 17 -36.92 6.11 22.08
C LEU A 17 -37.46 5.37 20.86
N MET A 18 -38.13 6.10 19.98
CA MET A 18 -38.65 5.58 18.71
C MET A 18 -37.51 4.83 18.03
N ILE A 19 -37.51 3.50 18.17
CA ILE A 19 -36.75 2.62 17.30
C ILE A 19 -37.32 2.97 15.92
N PRO A 20 -36.52 3.55 15.00
CA PRO A 20 -37.00 3.81 13.65
C PRO A 20 -37.66 2.53 13.15
N SER A 21 -38.83 2.61 12.51
CA SER A 21 -39.61 1.45 12.06
C SER A 21 -38.76 0.39 11.35
N ASN A 22 -37.71 0.83 10.67
CA ASN A 22 -36.73 -0.01 9.98
C ASN A 22 -35.86 -0.88 10.93
N MET A 23 -35.51 -0.42 12.13
CA MET A 23 -34.76 -1.21 13.12
C MET A 23 -35.63 -2.26 13.81
N ALA A 24 -36.91 -1.95 14.07
CA ALA A 24 -37.85 -2.92 14.64
C ALA A 24 -38.13 -4.08 13.65
N GLN A 25 -38.17 -3.77 12.36
CA GLN A 25 -38.32 -4.75 11.29
C GLN A 25 -37.04 -5.57 11.07
N ALA A 26 -35.85 -4.95 11.05
CA ALA A 26 -34.57 -5.66 10.98
C ALA A 26 -34.35 -6.63 12.16
N GLN A 27 -34.86 -6.30 13.34
CA GLN A 27 -34.77 -7.16 14.52
C GLN A 27 -35.73 -8.36 14.49
N ALA A 28 -36.81 -8.30 13.70
CA ALA A 28 -37.72 -9.43 13.49
C ALA A 28 -37.17 -10.46 12.47
N ASP A 29 -36.31 -10.01 11.55
CA ASP A 29 -35.79 -10.81 10.42
C ASP A 29 -34.37 -11.38 10.64
N THR A 30 -33.82 -11.29 11.86
CA THR A 30 -32.46 -11.75 12.21
C THR A 30 -32.46 -12.82 13.30
N LYS A 31 -31.55 -13.81 13.23
CA LYS A 31 -31.41 -14.83 14.29
C LYS A 31 -30.67 -14.32 15.52
N ILE A 32 -29.78 -13.36 15.32
CA ILE A 32 -29.02 -12.67 16.36
C ILE A 32 -29.53 -11.24 16.46
N SER A 33 -30.12 -10.91 17.59
CA SER A 33 -30.55 -9.54 17.88
C SER A 33 -29.37 -8.59 18.09
N LEU A 34 -29.58 -7.28 17.93
CA LEU A 34 -28.58 -6.24 18.23
C LEU A 34 -28.01 -6.39 19.65
N LYS A 35 -28.84 -6.70 20.65
CA LYS A 35 -28.39 -6.93 22.03
C LYS A 35 -27.40 -8.09 22.11
N GLN A 36 -27.73 -9.23 21.50
CA GLN A 36 -26.85 -10.39 21.45
C GLN A 36 -25.56 -10.09 20.69
N ALA A 37 -25.62 -9.33 19.59
CA ALA A 37 -24.43 -8.90 18.85
C ALA A 37 -23.49 -8.04 19.71
N ILE A 38 -24.03 -7.11 20.51
CA ILE A 38 -23.25 -6.29 21.46
C ILE A 38 -22.63 -7.17 22.55
N GLU A 39 -23.39 -8.12 23.11
CA GLU A 39 -22.90 -9.05 24.14
C GLU A 39 -21.76 -9.92 23.59
N ILE A 40 -21.93 -10.49 22.39
CA ILE A 40 -20.89 -11.26 21.69
C ILE A 40 -19.63 -10.41 21.48
N ALA A 41 -19.77 -9.18 20.98
CA ALA A 41 -18.64 -8.29 20.74
C ALA A 41 -17.89 -7.97 22.04
N LYS A 42 -18.61 -7.59 23.11
CA LYS A 42 -18.00 -7.27 24.41
C LYS A 42 -17.30 -8.46 25.04
N GLU A 43 -17.93 -9.63 25.06
CA GLU A 43 -17.38 -10.85 25.65
C GLU A 43 -16.14 -11.35 24.89
N LYS A 44 -16.24 -11.42 23.55
CA LYS A 44 -15.17 -11.97 22.72
C LYS A 44 -14.00 -11.00 22.55
N LEU A 45 -14.22 -9.69 22.57
CA LEU A 45 -13.17 -8.69 22.35
C LEU A 45 -12.72 -7.95 23.62
N GLY A 46 -13.39 -8.16 24.75
CA GLY A 46 -13.05 -7.51 26.02
C GLY A 46 -13.32 -5.99 26.03
N ILE A 47 -14.39 -5.55 25.36
CA ILE A 47 -14.74 -4.12 25.27
C ILE A 47 -15.41 -3.66 26.57
N GLY A 48 -14.79 -2.71 27.28
CA GLY A 48 -15.28 -2.17 28.55
C GLY A 48 -16.47 -1.19 28.41
N GLU A 49 -17.06 -0.79 29.54
CA GLU A 49 -18.36 -0.09 29.56
C GLU A 49 -18.30 1.46 29.57
N SER A 50 -17.14 2.10 29.77
CA SER A 50 -17.09 3.54 30.09
C SER A 50 -16.27 4.41 29.13
N GLY A 51 -16.82 5.57 28.77
CA GLY A 51 -16.12 6.66 28.08
C GLY A 51 -16.07 6.59 26.55
N TYR A 52 -16.99 5.83 25.95
CA TYR A 52 -17.24 5.81 24.50
C TYR A 52 -18.69 6.23 24.20
N GLU A 53 -18.88 6.98 23.14
CA GLU A 53 -20.16 7.18 22.47
C GLU A 53 -20.43 5.98 21.57
N PHE A 54 -21.60 5.37 21.72
CA PHE A 54 -21.98 4.16 20.98
C PHE A 54 -22.98 4.48 19.87
N ASN A 55 -22.74 3.94 18.68
CA ASN A 55 -23.70 3.90 17.59
C ASN A 55 -23.73 2.51 16.94
N SER A 56 -24.83 2.19 16.28
CA SER A 56 -25.01 0.92 15.56
C SER A 56 -25.81 1.09 14.28
N SER A 57 -25.54 0.24 13.29
CA SER A 57 -26.35 0.14 12.07
C SER A 57 -26.59 -1.32 11.67
N TYR A 58 -27.64 -1.55 10.88
CA TYR A 58 -27.96 -2.83 10.25
C TYR A 58 -27.76 -2.72 8.75
N ASN A 59 -27.06 -3.68 8.17
CA ASN A 59 -26.81 -3.74 6.73
C ASN A 59 -27.23 -5.11 6.18
N GLU A 60 -27.82 -5.12 4.99
CA GLU A 60 -28.18 -6.34 4.27
C GLU A 60 -27.77 -6.23 2.80
N TYR A 61 -26.94 -7.17 2.33
CA TYR A 61 -26.44 -7.21 0.97
C TYR A 61 -26.33 -8.66 0.49
N ALA A 62 -26.87 -8.97 -0.68
CA ALA A 62 -26.76 -10.29 -1.34
C ALA A 62 -27.02 -11.48 -0.39
N ASN A 63 -28.10 -11.40 0.39
CA ASN A 63 -28.52 -12.37 1.42
C ASN A 63 -27.63 -12.50 2.67
N LYS A 64 -26.68 -11.59 2.90
CA LYS A 64 -25.93 -11.51 4.15
C LYS A 64 -26.39 -10.33 4.99
N LYS A 65 -26.55 -10.57 6.28
CA LYS A 65 -27.11 -9.62 7.25
C LYS A 65 -26.08 -9.32 8.33
N TYR A 66 -25.89 -8.05 8.66
CA TYR A 66 -24.83 -7.61 9.55
C TYR A 66 -25.29 -6.54 10.54
N TRP A 67 -24.81 -6.66 11.78
CA TRP A 67 -24.80 -5.59 12.76
C TRP A 67 -23.43 -4.91 12.75
N ASN A 68 -23.39 -3.59 12.51
CA ASN A 68 -22.19 -2.79 12.70
C ASN A 68 -22.30 -2.01 14.00
N LEU A 69 -21.27 -2.10 14.82
CA LEU A 69 -21.21 -1.56 16.17
C LEU A 69 -19.98 -0.66 16.27
N ASN A 70 -20.17 0.61 16.64
CA ASN A 70 -19.07 1.55 16.78
C ASN A 70 -19.07 2.21 18.17
N TRP A 71 -17.91 2.22 18.80
CA TRP A 71 -17.62 2.92 20.05
C TRP A 71 -16.56 3.99 19.76
N ASN A 72 -16.91 5.27 19.93
CA ASN A 72 -16.03 6.40 19.60
C ASN A 72 -15.73 7.25 20.82
N SER A 73 -14.51 7.76 20.92
CA SER A 73 -14.05 8.60 22.02
C SER A 73 -12.95 9.51 21.51
N THR A 74 -13.08 10.81 21.75
CA THR A 74 -12.06 11.81 21.38
C THR A 74 -10.73 11.58 22.10
N SER A 75 -10.74 10.93 23.26
CA SER A 75 -9.54 10.66 24.06
C SER A 75 -9.05 9.21 23.98
N LYS A 76 -9.96 8.24 23.81
CA LYS A 76 -9.61 6.80 23.79
C LYS A 76 -9.54 6.21 22.38
N GLY A 77 -10.08 6.90 21.38
CA GLY A 77 -10.11 6.46 19.99
C GLY A 77 -11.41 5.80 19.58
N SER A 78 -11.33 4.86 18.65
CA SER A 78 -12.49 4.20 18.07
C SER A 78 -12.34 2.68 18.07
N ILE A 79 -13.47 2.00 18.25
CA ILE A 79 -13.61 0.56 18.08
C ILE A 79 -14.79 0.33 17.15
N SER A 80 -14.59 -0.41 16.07
CA SER A 80 -15.62 -0.82 15.13
C SER A 80 -15.68 -2.34 15.06
N VAL A 81 -16.87 -2.92 15.14
CA VAL A 81 -17.10 -4.37 15.10
C VAL A 81 -18.27 -4.66 14.16
N THR A 82 -18.11 -5.64 13.28
CA THR A 82 -19.21 -6.18 12.46
C THR A 82 -19.50 -7.62 12.90
N VAL A 83 -20.77 -7.90 13.16
CA VAL A 83 -21.28 -9.21 13.57
C VAL A 83 -22.30 -9.70 12.55
N ASP A 84 -22.11 -10.91 12.05
CA ASP A 84 -23.07 -11.61 11.20
C ASP A 84 -24.36 -11.90 11.98
N ALA A 85 -25.48 -11.39 11.46
CA ALA A 85 -26.76 -11.37 12.17
C ALA A 85 -27.49 -12.73 12.16
N ASP A 86 -26.99 -13.73 11.44
CA ASP A 86 -27.56 -15.08 11.41
C ASP A 86 -26.74 -16.08 12.23
N THR A 87 -25.42 -15.90 12.26
CA THR A 87 -24.48 -16.84 12.87
C THR A 87 -23.83 -16.31 14.15
N GLY A 88 -23.86 -15.00 14.39
CA GLY A 88 -23.20 -14.35 15.52
C GLY A 88 -21.67 -14.31 15.39
N ARG A 89 -21.12 -14.61 14.20
CA ARG A 89 -19.68 -14.53 13.95
C ARG A 89 -19.25 -13.07 13.84
N ILE A 90 -18.13 -12.74 14.46
CA ILE A 90 -17.46 -11.45 14.21
C ILE A 90 -16.74 -11.58 12.87
N THR A 91 -17.09 -10.71 11.91
CA THR A 91 -16.50 -10.67 10.58
C THR A 91 -15.50 -9.54 10.40
N ASN A 92 -15.64 -8.47 11.18
CA ASN A 92 -14.71 -7.35 11.18
C ASN A 92 -14.52 -6.82 12.60
N PHE A 93 -13.29 -6.46 12.94
CA PHE A 93 -12.93 -5.72 14.14
C PHE A 93 -11.82 -4.74 13.78
N TYR A 94 -11.97 -3.50 14.22
CA TYR A 94 -10.96 -2.47 14.10
C TYR A 94 -10.90 -1.69 15.41
N SER A 95 -9.69 -1.43 15.89
CA SER A 95 -9.46 -0.58 17.06
C SER A 95 -8.31 0.37 16.78
N TRP A 96 -8.61 1.65 16.99
CA TRP A 96 -7.67 2.73 16.90
C TRP A 96 -7.62 3.50 18.21
N THR A 97 -6.43 3.93 18.61
CA THR A 97 -6.23 4.76 19.80
C THR A 97 -5.40 5.98 19.40
N PRO A 98 -5.77 7.21 19.81
CA PRO A 98 -4.96 8.40 19.67
C PRO A 98 -3.84 8.29 20.70
N ALA A 99 -2.75 7.61 20.36
CA ALA A 99 -1.51 7.70 21.13
C ALA A 99 -0.58 8.68 20.42
N GLN A 100 0.05 9.58 21.20
CA GLN A 100 1.18 10.41 20.76
C GLN A 100 2.13 9.52 19.97
N GLN A 101 2.27 9.85 18.69
CA GLN A 101 3.06 9.13 17.71
C GLN A 101 4.55 9.29 18.07
N SER A 102 5.02 8.66 19.16
CA SER A 102 6.45 8.43 19.30
C SER A 102 6.74 7.35 18.26
N GLU A 103 7.31 7.76 17.13
CA GLU A 103 7.88 6.87 16.13
C GLU A 103 8.93 6.00 16.82
N LEU A 104 8.51 4.87 17.39
CA LEU A 104 9.44 3.89 17.89
C LEU A 104 10.21 3.37 16.68
N ARG A 105 11.51 3.67 16.64
CA ARG A 105 12.41 3.24 15.55
C ARG A 105 12.50 1.73 15.42
N ILE A 106 12.10 0.99 16.47
CA ILE A 106 12.05 -0.46 16.50
C ILE A 106 10.80 -1.02 17.19
N PRO A 107 10.34 -2.21 16.79
CA PRO A 107 9.34 -2.99 17.52
C PRO A 107 9.75 -3.29 18.97
N LYS A 108 8.81 -3.24 19.92
CA LYS A 108 9.03 -3.70 21.30
C LYS A 108 8.93 -5.22 21.42
N TYR A 109 8.05 -5.81 20.62
CA TYR A 109 7.81 -7.26 20.57
C TYR A 109 8.18 -7.79 19.20
N THR A 110 8.59 -9.05 19.16
CA THR A 110 8.95 -9.77 17.92
C THR A 110 7.70 -10.12 17.11
N GLN A 111 7.89 -10.40 15.82
CA GLN A 111 6.82 -10.90 14.96
C GLN A 111 6.24 -12.23 15.47
N GLU A 112 7.09 -13.11 16.02
CA GLU A 112 6.65 -14.40 16.60
C GLU A 112 5.79 -14.23 17.85
N GLU A 113 6.12 -13.28 18.73
CA GLU A 113 5.28 -12.96 19.88
C GLU A 113 3.92 -12.42 19.45
N ALA A 114 3.90 -11.51 18.47
CA ALA A 114 2.67 -10.97 17.91
C ALA A 114 1.84 -12.03 17.17
N LYS A 115 2.50 -12.96 16.48
CA LYS A 115 1.86 -14.08 15.78
C LYS A 115 1.13 -15.01 16.75
N LYS A 116 1.74 -15.32 17.91
CA LYS A 116 1.08 -16.10 18.95
C LYS A 116 -0.22 -15.43 19.40
N VAL A 117 -0.19 -14.12 19.63
CA VAL A 117 -1.39 -13.34 19.98
C VAL A 117 -2.43 -13.38 18.85
N ALA A 118 -2.02 -13.24 17.59
CA ALA A 118 -2.93 -13.33 16.45
C ALA A 118 -3.60 -14.71 16.37
N VAL A 119 -2.84 -15.80 16.53
CA VAL A 119 -3.34 -17.17 16.50
C VAL A 119 -4.31 -17.43 17.65
N GLU A 120 -3.97 -17.04 18.87
CA GLU A 120 -4.85 -17.17 20.03
C GLU A 120 -6.16 -16.39 19.83
N PHE A 121 -6.07 -15.19 19.27
CA PHE A 121 -7.23 -14.36 18.95
C PHE A 121 -8.15 -15.02 17.92
N ILE A 122 -7.59 -15.56 16.83
CA ILE A 122 -8.37 -16.27 15.80
C ILE A 122 -9.02 -17.54 16.39
N GLN A 123 -8.27 -18.33 17.16
CA GLN A 123 -8.77 -19.54 17.81
C GLN A 123 -9.94 -19.24 18.77
N LYS A 124 -9.94 -18.08 19.42
CA LYS A 124 -11.06 -17.62 20.25
C LYS A 124 -12.30 -17.29 19.42
N LEU A 125 -12.14 -16.73 18.22
CA LEU A 125 -13.26 -16.24 17.40
C LEU A 125 -13.86 -17.32 16.50
N VAL A 126 -13.02 -18.04 15.74
CA VAL A 126 -13.43 -18.93 14.65
C VAL A 126 -12.54 -20.19 14.55
N PRO A 127 -12.48 -21.03 15.60
CA PRO A 127 -11.54 -22.16 15.65
C PRO A 127 -11.75 -23.19 14.53
N ASP A 128 -12.98 -23.42 14.08
CA ASP A 128 -13.28 -24.42 13.04
C ASP A 128 -12.94 -23.96 11.63
N LEU A 129 -13.00 -22.64 11.37
CA LEU A 129 -12.54 -22.08 10.10
C LEU A 129 -11.01 -22.05 10.07
N PHE A 130 -10.37 -21.68 11.18
CA PHE A 130 -8.92 -21.59 11.28
C PHE A 130 -8.21 -22.93 10.99
N LYS A 131 -8.78 -24.06 11.41
CA LYS A 131 -8.24 -25.41 11.08
C LYS A 131 -8.14 -25.68 9.59
N GLN A 132 -8.92 -24.98 8.77
CA GLN A 132 -8.93 -25.10 7.32
C GLN A 132 -8.00 -24.08 6.65
N THR A 133 -7.15 -23.37 7.40
CA THR A 133 -6.30 -22.31 6.84
C THR A 133 -4.82 -22.64 6.91
N LYS A 134 -4.04 -21.97 6.06
CA LYS A 134 -2.59 -21.89 6.14
C LYS A 134 -2.18 -20.42 6.08
N GLU A 135 -1.17 -20.06 6.84
CA GLU A 135 -0.61 -18.71 6.78
C GLU A 135 -0.03 -18.44 5.39
N ASN A 136 -0.41 -17.31 4.80
CA ASN A 136 0.21 -16.77 3.61
C ASN A 136 1.42 -15.92 4.03
N THR A 137 2.61 -16.48 3.82
CA THR A 137 3.90 -15.81 4.05
C THR A 137 4.43 -15.08 2.82
N SER A 138 3.77 -15.25 1.67
CA SER A 138 4.13 -14.70 0.36
C SER A 138 3.62 -13.27 0.15
N VAL A 139 2.86 -12.71 1.12
CA VAL A 139 2.45 -11.31 1.07
C VAL A 139 3.69 -10.44 1.23
N ASN A 140 4.02 -9.73 0.16
CA ASN A 140 5.02 -8.68 0.08
C ASN A 140 5.03 -7.79 1.34
N ASN A 141 5.92 -8.11 2.28
CA ASN A 141 6.14 -7.41 3.55
C ASN A 141 6.76 -6.01 3.36
N TYR A 142 6.72 -5.44 2.16
CA TYR A 142 7.37 -4.18 1.83
C TYR A 142 6.65 -2.98 2.47
N SER A 143 5.33 -3.06 2.71
CA SER A 143 4.55 -2.02 3.41
C SER A 143 4.61 -2.12 4.94
N SER A 144 5.21 -3.18 5.50
CA SER A 144 5.12 -3.49 6.94
C SER A 144 6.06 -2.65 7.82
N TYR A 145 7.13 -2.03 7.28
CA TYR A 145 8.14 -1.42 8.15
C TYR A 145 7.59 -0.27 9.01
N TYR A 146 6.85 0.66 8.39
CA TYR A 146 6.26 1.83 9.06
C TYR A 146 4.90 1.56 9.69
N SER A 147 4.27 0.44 9.36
CA SER A 147 3.06 0.04 10.07
C SER A 147 3.39 -0.10 11.55
N PRO A 148 2.59 0.46 12.47
CA PRO A 148 2.74 0.19 13.89
C PRO A 148 2.43 -1.27 14.24
N ASP A 149 1.94 -2.07 13.27
CA ASP A 149 1.42 -3.40 13.48
C ASP A 149 2.15 -4.45 12.62
N TYR A 150 2.24 -5.67 13.15
CA TYR A 150 2.48 -6.88 12.35
C TYR A 150 1.15 -7.41 11.84
N SER A 151 1.11 -7.78 10.56
CA SER A 151 -0.08 -8.29 9.90
C SER A 151 0.12 -9.75 9.52
N PHE A 152 -0.91 -10.55 9.71
CA PHE A 152 -0.92 -11.99 9.45
C PHE A 152 -2.17 -12.34 8.65
N THR A 153 -2.00 -13.08 7.56
CA THR A 153 -3.09 -13.53 6.70
C THR A 153 -3.08 -15.06 6.67
N PHE A 154 -4.23 -15.67 6.94
CA PHE A 154 -4.43 -17.12 6.90
C PHE A 154 -5.47 -17.43 5.83
N GLU A 155 -5.05 -18.04 4.74
CA GLU A 155 -5.90 -18.36 3.59
C GLU A 155 -6.53 -19.73 3.75
N ARG A 156 -7.77 -19.87 3.30
CA ARG A 156 -8.46 -21.16 3.26
C ARG A 156 -7.73 -22.13 2.34
N ILE A 157 -7.55 -23.36 2.81
CA ILE A 157 -7.02 -24.48 2.05
C ILE A 157 -8.15 -25.47 1.81
N VAL A 158 -8.42 -25.78 0.53
CA VAL A 158 -9.37 -26.80 0.12
C VAL A 158 -8.63 -27.81 -0.73
N ASN A 159 -8.74 -29.11 -0.44
CA ASN A 159 -8.01 -30.16 -1.18
C ASN A 159 -6.49 -29.94 -1.27
N GLY A 160 -5.89 -29.26 -0.29
CA GLY A 160 -4.47 -28.90 -0.29
C GLY A 160 -4.10 -27.69 -1.16
N ILE A 161 -5.09 -27.03 -1.78
CA ILE A 161 -4.93 -25.88 -2.70
C ILE A 161 -5.46 -24.61 -2.01
N PRO A 162 -4.73 -23.49 -2.09
CA PRO A 162 -5.17 -22.23 -1.49
C PRO A 162 -6.37 -21.63 -2.22
N PHE A 163 -7.26 -21.00 -1.46
CA PHE A 163 -8.33 -20.13 -1.94
C PHE A 163 -8.15 -18.74 -1.30
N PRO A 164 -7.26 -17.88 -1.83
CA PRO A 164 -6.91 -16.60 -1.21
C PRO A 164 -8.10 -15.65 -1.00
N SER A 165 -9.17 -15.81 -1.78
CA SER A 165 -10.39 -15.01 -1.61
C SER A 165 -11.10 -15.27 -0.28
N ASP A 166 -10.99 -16.45 0.32
CA ASP A 166 -11.43 -16.69 1.71
C ASP A 166 -10.20 -16.67 2.63
N SER A 167 -10.17 -15.71 3.55
CA SER A 167 -9.03 -15.54 4.46
C SER A 167 -9.42 -14.93 5.79
N ILE A 168 -8.54 -15.15 6.77
CA ILE A 168 -8.57 -14.51 8.07
C ILE A 168 -7.35 -13.60 8.16
N TYR A 169 -7.58 -12.31 8.31
CA TYR A 169 -6.56 -11.29 8.49
C TYR A 169 -6.55 -10.80 9.93
N VAL A 170 -5.37 -10.65 10.52
CA VAL A 170 -5.18 -10.06 11.86
C VAL A 170 -3.98 -9.14 11.87
N SER A 171 -4.13 -7.96 12.50
CA SER A 171 -3.03 -7.05 12.80
C SER A 171 -2.84 -6.91 14.30
N VAL A 172 -1.58 -6.95 14.73
CA VAL A 172 -1.17 -6.89 16.14
C VAL A 172 -0.10 -5.82 16.30
N ASN A 173 -0.33 -4.90 17.22
CA ASN A 173 0.57 -3.77 17.44
C ASN A 173 1.94 -4.20 17.97
N LYS A 174 2.99 -3.76 17.29
CA LYS A 174 4.41 -4.09 17.56
C LYS A 174 4.90 -3.65 18.93
N SER A 175 4.21 -2.68 19.53
CA SER A 175 4.62 -2.01 20.77
C SER A 175 3.79 -2.41 21.99
N THR A 176 2.58 -2.93 21.76
CA THR A 176 1.62 -3.20 22.84
C THR A 176 1.06 -4.62 22.81
N LEU A 177 1.28 -5.39 21.74
CA LEU A 177 0.64 -6.68 21.46
C LEU A 177 -0.90 -6.64 21.44
N LYS A 178 -1.51 -5.45 21.35
CA LYS A 178 -2.96 -5.34 21.16
C LYS A 178 -3.32 -5.68 19.72
N VAL A 179 -4.36 -6.49 19.55
CA VAL A 179 -4.98 -6.68 18.23
C VAL A 179 -5.64 -5.36 17.83
N THR A 180 -5.26 -4.83 16.68
CA THR A 180 -5.74 -3.55 16.14
C THR A 180 -6.74 -3.76 15.01
N SER A 181 -6.65 -4.89 14.30
CA SER A 181 -7.57 -5.21 13.23
C SER A 181 -7.76 -6.72 13.10
N TYR A 182 -8.97 -7.12 12.74
CA TYR A 182 -9.31 -8.48 12.32
C TYR A 182 -10.36 -8.40 11.22
N TYR A 183 -10.19 -9.23 10.20
CA TYR A 183 -11.14 -9.36 9.12
C TYR A 183 -11.27 -10.84 8.72
N LEU A 184 -12.51 -11.28 8.57
CA LEU A 184 -12.87 -12.62 8.12
C LEU A 184 -13.69 -12.49 6.84
N ASN A 185 -13.11 -12.93 5.73
CA ASN A 185 -13.86 -13.21 4.53
C ASN A 185 -14.03 -14.73 4.39
N TRP A 186 -15.29 -15.17 4.41
CA TRP A 186 -15.59 -16.58 4.29
C TRP A 186 -16.92 -16.79 3.59
N ASN A 187 -16.93 -17.76 2.67
CA ASN A 187 -18.08 -18.05 1.85
C ASN A 187 -18.31 -19.56 1.73
N ASP A 188 -19.57 -19.95 1.63
CA ASP A 188 -19.97 -21.34 1.45
C ASP A 188 -20.03 -21.67 -0.04
N TYR A 189 -18.86 -21.91 -0.62
CA TYR A 189 -18.70 -22.30 -2.02
C TYR A 189 -18.49 -23.80 -2.20
N SER A 190 -18.83 -24.28 -3.41
CA SER A 190 -18.44 -25.60 -3.89
C SER A 190 -17.16 -25.50 -4.70
N PHE A 191 -16.19 -26.37 -4.43
CA PHE A 191 -14.86 -26.34 -5.04
C PHE A 191 -14.69 -27.50 -6.03
N PRO A 192 -14.15 -27.26 -7.24
CA PRO A 192 -13.89 -28.35 -8.16
C PRO A 192 -12.71 -29.21 -7.70
N GLU A 193 -12.81 -30.50 -7.99
CA GLU A 193 -11.71 -31.46 -7.79
C GLU A 193 -10.51 -31.13 -8.69
N PRO A 194 -9.26 -31.21 -8.18
CA PRO A 194 -8.05 -30.97 -8.95
C PRO A 194 -7.66 -32.18 -9.82
N LYS A 195 -8.56 -32.58 -10.72
CA LYS A 195 -8.37 -33.66 -11.69
C LYS A 195 -8.30 -33.09 -13.10
N ASP A 196 -7.55 -33.78 -13.96
CA ASP A 196 -7.38 -33.44 -15.38
C ASP A 196 -6.88 -32.01 -15.61
N ILE A 197 -5.94 -31.57 -14.76
CA ILE A 197 -5.30 -30.26 -14.87
C ILE A 197 -4.01 -30.33 -15.69
N ILE A 198 -3.69 -29.25 -16.39
CA ILE A 198 -2.40 -29.04 -17.05
C ILE A 198 -1.28 -28.96 -16.00
N SER A 199 -0.04 -29.29 -16.41
CA SER A 199 1.10 -29.15 -15.51
C SER A 199 1.48 -27.67 -15.28
N LYS A 200 2.22 -27.41 -14.21
CA LYS A 200 2.75 -26.08 -13.92
C LYS A 200 3.66 -25.59 -15.04
N GLU A 201 4.48 -26.46 -15.61
CA GLU A 201 5.39 -26.15 -16.72
C GLU A 201 4.59 -25.72 -17.96
N LYS A 202 3.48 -26.43 -18.25
CA LYS A 202 2.62 -26.06 -19.37
C LYS A 202 1.94 -24.71 -19.15
N ALA A 203 1.51 -24.41 -17.92
CA ALA A 203 0.96 -23.12 -17.57
C ALA A 203 2.00 -21.99 -17.65
N ILE A 204 3.28 -22.26 -17.32
CA ILE A 204 4.39 -21.31 -17.50
C ILE A 204 4.64 -21.04 -18.99
N GLU A 205 4.59 -22.05 -19.86
CA GLU A 205 4.68 -21.87 -21.31
C GLU A 205 3.57 -20.95 -21.82
N ILE A 206 2.32 -21.21 -21.41
CA ILE A 206 1.16 -20.39 -21.78
C ILE A 206 1.33 -18.96 -21.26
N PHE A 207 1.81 -18.79 -20.03
CA PHE A 207 2.11 -17.47 -19.47
C PHE A 207 3.13 -16.73 -20.34
N LYS A 208 4.27 -17.35 -20.66
CA LYS A 208 5.33 -16.73 -21.48
C LYS A 208 4.83 -16.36 -22.88
N GLU A 209 3.99 -17.20 -23.49
CA GLU A 209 3.48 -17.00 -24.85
C GLU A 209 2.39 -15.92 -24.91
N LYS A 210 1.49 -15.85 -23.92
CA LYS A 210 0.24 -15.09 -24.04
C LYS A 210 0.06 -13.94 -23.05
N LEU A 211 0.86 -13.88 -21.98
CA LEU A 211 0.79 -12.82 -20.96
C LEU A 211 2.16 -12.12 -20.82
N GLY A 212 3.19 -12.92 -20.52
CA GLY A 212 4.59 -12.56 -20.58
C GLY A 212 5.01 -11.41 -19.67
N ILE A 213 6.27 -11.04 -19.82
CA ILE A 213 6.80 -9.75 -19.36
C ILE A 213 7.32 -9.02 -20.58
N GLU A 214 7.17 -7.70 -20.59
CA GLU A 214 7.58 -6.87 -21.71
C GLU A 214 8.54 -5.78 -21.24
N LEU A 215 9.46 -5.40 -22.12
CA LEU A 215 10.32 -4.24 -21.91
C LEU A 215 9.49 -2.97 -22.09
N MET A 216 9.45 -2.13 -21.05
CA MET A 216 8.68 -0.88 -21.06
C MET A 216 9.36 0.20 -20.23
N TYR A 217 9.02 1.44 -20.53
CA TYR A 217 9.31 2.57 -19.66
C TYR A 217 8.24 2.67 -18.59
N ASN A 218 8.63 2.72 -17.32
CA ASN A 218 7.71 2.93 -16.21
C ASN A 218 8.06 4.21 -15.45
N LEU A 219 7.05 4.89 -14.87
CA LEU A 219 7.29 6.02 -13.98
C LEU A 219 7.53 5.52 -12.57
N VAL A 220 8.55 6.09 -11.94
CA VAL A 220 8.82 5.93 -10.52
C VAL A 220 8.82 7.29 -9.85
N TYR A 221 8.26 7.34 -8.65
CA TYR A 221 8.07 8.58 -7.90
C TYR A 221 9.01 8.57 -6.70
N ASP A 222 9.75 9.66 -6.54
CA ASP A 222 10.45 9.90 -5.28
C ASP A 222 9.40 10.18 -4.20
N GLN A 223 9.58 9.59 -3.00
CA GLN A 223 8.66 9.79 -1.88
C GLN A 223 8.80 11.17 -1.23
N VAL A 224 9.66 12.03 -1.79
CA VAL A 224 9.75 13.45 -1.44
C VAL A 224 8.66 14.23 -2.18
N TYR A 225 7.77 14.86 -1.41
CA TYR A 225 6.68 15.71 -1.90
C TYR A 225 7.16 16.74 -2.94
N GLY A 226 6.51 16.77 -4.11
CA GLY A 226 6.78 17.73 -5.18
C GLY A 226 7.92 17.36 -6.13
N SER A 227 8.47 16.15 -6.01
CA SER A 227 9.48 15.63 -6.94
C SER A 227 8.88 15.23 -8.28
N GLU A 228 9.60 15.52 -9.37
CA GLU A 228 9.20 15.08 -10.70
C GLU A 228 9.39 13.56 -10.84
N PRO A 229 8.44 12.86 -11.49
CA PRO A 229 8.57 11.43 -11.73
C PRO A 229 9.75 11.17 -12.67
N LYS A 230 10.41 10.03 -12.46
CA LYS A 230 11.52 9.59 -13.31
C LYS A 230 11.07 8.38 -14.13
N ALA A 231 11.45 8.35 -15.40
CA ALA A 231 11.28 7.15 -16.21
C ALA A 231 12.42 6.17 -15.94
N VAL A 232 12.06 4.91 -15.70
CA VAL A 232 12.98 3.77 -15.61
C VAL A 232 12.65 2.77 -16.71
N LEU A 233 13.64 1.99 -17.14
CA LEU A 233 13.46 0.93 -18.12
C LEU A 233 13.35 -0.41 -17.39
N VAL A 234 12.23 -1.10 -17.56
CA VAL A 234 11.90 -2.29 -16.79
C VAL A 234 11.34 -3.41 -17.65
N TYR A 235 11.48 -4.65 -17.17
CA TYR A 235 10.59 -5.73 -17.52
C TYR A 235 9.46 -5.80 -16.50
N GLY A 236 8.22 -5.78 -16.96
CA GLY A 236 7.06 -5.95 -16.07
C GLY A 236 5.91 -6.68 -16.75
N ILE A 237 4.95 -7.09 -15.92
CA ILE A 237 3.75 -7.79 -16.38
C ILE A 237 2.72 -6.75 -16.76
N PHE A 238 2.33 -6.72 -18.03
CA PHE A 238 1.28 -5.82 -18.50
C PHE A 238 -0.09 -6.23 -17.96
N GLN A 239 -0.39 -7.53 -17.96
CA GLN A 239 -1.64 -8.06 -17.40
C GLN A 239 -1.41 -9.41 -16.72
N ASN A 240 -1.62 -9.45 -15.40
CA ASN A 240 -1.48 -10.67 -14.62
C ASN A 240 -2.82 -11.43 -14.52
N ALA A 241 -3.25 -12.04 -15.62
CA ALA A 241 -4.51 -12.78 -15.69
C ALA A 241 -4.35 -14.26 -15.28
N PRO A 242 -5.34 -14.86 -14.58
CA PRO A 242 -5.34 -16.29 -14.27
C PRO A 242 -5.39 -17.17 -15.53
N ILE A 243 -4.74 -18.34 -15.47
CA ILE A 243 -4.82 -19.39 -16.50
C ILE A 243 -5.65 -20.54 -15.93
N ASP A 244 -6.77 -20.87 -16.57
CA ASP A 244 -7.62 -22.00 -16.21
C ASP A 244 -6.81 -23.31 -16.23
N ALA A 245 -6.76 -24.00 -15.09
CA ALA A 245 -5.91 -25.16 -14.92
C ALA A 245 -6.40 -26.39 -15.70
N LYS A 246 -7.67 -26.44 -16.12
CA LYS A 246 -8.19 -27.58 -16.90
C LYS A 246 -8.02 -27.40 -18.40
N THR A 247 -8.13 -26.16 -18.86
CA THR A 247 -8.21 -25.85 -20.30
C THR A 247 -6.99 -25.10 -20.83
N GLY A 248 -6.18 -24.49 -19.97
CA GLY A 248 -5.08 -23.61 -20.37
C GLY A 248 -5.52 -22.29 -20.97
N LYS A 249 -6.80 -21.92 -20.83
CA LYS A 249 -7.34 -20.64 -21.32
C LYS A 249 -7.06 -19.54 -20.32
N ILE A 250 -6.73 -18.34 -20.80
CA ILE A 250 -6.63 -17.16 -19.96
C ILE A 250 -8.03 -16.73 -19.54
N ILE A 251 -8.25 -16.57 -18.24
CA ILE A 251 -9.47 -16.00 -17.68
C ILE A 251 -9.22 -14.50 -17.51
N ARG A 252 -9.84 -13.69 -18.37
CA ARG A 252 -9.87 -12.23 -18.20
C ARG A 252 -11.19 -11.91 -17.49
N ASN A 253 -11.13 -11.46 -16.23
CA ASN A 253 -12.33 -11.00 -15.53
C ASN A 253 -12.72 -9.60 -16.03
N ASP A 254 -14.02 -9.40 -16.22
CA ASP A 254 -14.66 -8.22 -16.84
C ASP A 254 -14.53 -6.92 -16.03
N TYR A 255 -13.89 -6.95 -14.86
CA TYR A 255 -13.70 -5.81 -13.97
C TYR A 255 -12.25 -5.73 -13.46
N TYR A 256 -11.33 -5.27 -14.30
CA TYR A 256 -10.17 -4.53 -13.81
C TYR A 256 -10.56 -3.05 -13.76
N TYR A 257 -11.15 -2.66 -12.64
CA TYR A 257 -11.31 -1.26 -12.26
C TYR A 257 -9.92 -0.77 -11.85
N GLU A 258 -9.29 0.11 -12.63
CA GLU A 258 -8.29 1.01 -12.07
C GLU A 258 -8.98 1.84 -10.99
N PRO A 259 -8.45 1.92 -9.76
CA PRO A 259 -9.03 2.76 -8.74
C PRO A 259 -8.94 4.22 -9.19
N MET A 260 -10.06 4.79 -9.66
CA MET A 260 -10.26 6.23 -9.57
C MET A 260 -10.34 6.57 -8.08
N TYR A 261 -9.25 7.10 -7.57
CA TYR A 261 -9.17 7.64 -6.22
C TYR A 261 -10.25 8.72 -6.03
N GLY A 262 -11.27 8.38 -5.24
CA GLY A 262 -12.33 9.30 -4.83
C GLY A 262 -11.78 10.31 -3.82
N GLY A 263 -11.77 11.59 -4.19
CA GLY A 263 -11.47 12.69 -3.29
C GLY A 263 -12.69 13.05 -2.45
N GLY A 264 -12.59 12.87 -1.13
CA GLY A 264 -13.56 13.31 -0.14
C GLY A 264 -13.62 14.84 -0.03
N GLY A 265 -14.84 15.35 0.17
CA GLY A 265 -15.10 16.77 0.38
C GLY A 265 -14.70 17.25 1.77
N GLY A 266 -14.17 18.48 1.83
CA GLY A 266 -13.99 19.23 3.07
C GLY A 266 -14.58 20.63 2.91
N GLU A 267 -15.50 21.00 3.80
CA GLU A 267 -15.98 22.37 4.01
C GLU A 267 -15.05 23.12 5.00
N GLY A 268 -14.94 24.45 4.88
CA GLY A 268 -14.66 25.31 6.05
C GLY A 268 -13.74 26.53 5.88
N MET A 269 -14.32 27.67 5.47
CA MET A 269 -14.16 29.07 5.94
C MET A 269 -12.81 29.76 6.28
N SER A 270 -12.79 31.03 5.83
CA SER A 270 -12.40 32.28 6.54
C SER A 270 -10.97 32.86 6.41
N SER A 271 -10.98 34.16 6.10
CA SER A 271 -9.91 35.06 5.64
C SER A 271 -8.83 35.42 6.67
N GLN A 272 -7.56 35.45 6.22
CA GLN A 272 -6.54 36.46 6.59
C GLN A 272 -5.36 36.43 5.59
N LYS A 273 -4.46 37.43 5.66
CA LYS A 273 -3.47 37.84 4.62
C LYS A 273 -2.60 36.72 4.02
N LEU A 274 -2.38 36.84 2.71
CA LEU A 274 -1.61 35.91 1.85
C LEU A 274 -0.15 35.75 2.31
N SER A 275 0.27 34.51 2.48
CA SER A 275 1.64 34.01 2.60
C SER A 275 2.39 34.06 1.26
N PRO A 276 3.72 33.91 1.23
CA PRO A 276 4.50 33.81 -0.01
C PRO A 276 4.02 32.68 -0.94
N GLU A 277 3.56 31.56 -0.38
CA GLU A 277 2.98 30.44 -1.10
C GLU A 277 1.63 30.80 -1.72
N GLU A 278 0.81 31.56 -0.99
CA GLU A 278 -0.47 32.07 -1.47
C GLU A 278 -0.29 33.17 -2.55
N GLN A 279 0.74 34.02 -2.44
CA GLN A 279 1.12 34.97 -3.49
C GLN A 279 1.61 34.24 -4.76
N LYS A 280 2.39 33.16 -4.60
CA LYS A 280 2.80 32.31 -5.72
C LYS A 280 1.63 31.59 -6.39
N ALA A 281 0.60 31.22 -5.62
CA ALA A 281 -0.64 30.67 -6.18
C ALA A 281 -1.41 31.72 -7.00
N VAL A 282 -1.41 32.99 -6.56
CA VAL A 282 -1.97 34.13 -7.31
C VAL A 282 -1.18 34.40 -8.59
N ASP A 283 0.16 34.49 -8.52
CA ASP A 283 1.02 34.73 -9.69
C ASP A 283 0.95 33.60 -10.73
N ASN A 284 0.69 32.36 -10.28
CA ASN A 284 0.46 31.24 -11.19
C ASN A 284 -0.95 31.25 -11.78
N ALA A 285 -1.96 31.73 -11.06
CA ALA A 285 -3.33 31.84 -11.55
C ALA A 285 -3.47 32.79 -12.75
N GLU A 286 -2.64 33.83 -12.83
CA GLU A 286 -2.59 34.74 -13.98
C GLU A 286 -2.12 34.07 -15.29
N LYS A 287 -1.43 32.93 -15.19
CA LYS A 287 -0.90 32.17 -16.34
C LYS A 287 -1.90 31.14 -16.88
N TYR A 288 -3.01 30.91 -16.18
CA TYR A 288 -3.98 29.89 -16.57
C TYR A 288 -4.98 30.44 -17.58
N ILE A 289 -5.47 29.56 -18.45
CA ILE A 289 -6.59 29.85 -19.32
C ILE A 289 -7.83 30.16 -18.50
N SER A 290 -8.66 31.08 -19.01
CA SER A 290 -9.91 31.44 -18.35
C SER A 290 -10.93 30.29 -18.40
N LYS A 291 -11.89 30.31 -17.48
CA LYS A 291 -13.07 29.43 -17.51
C LYS A 291 -13.75 29.44 -18.88
N ASP A 292 -13.95 30.61 -19.48
CA ASP A 292 -14.63 30.73 -20.77
C ASP A 292 -13.82 30.09 -21.90
N LYS A 293 -12.49 30.23 -21.85
CA LYS A 293 -11.60 29.54 -22.79
C LYS A 293 -11.64 28.02 -22.60
N ALA A 294 -11.69 27.54 -21.36
CA ALA A 294 -11.84 26.12 -21.07
C ALA A 294 -13.17 25.56 -21.60
N ILE A 295 -14.27 26.30 -21.44
CA ILE A 295 -15.59 25.94 -22.00
C ILE A 295 -15.54 25.89 -23.53
N GLU A 296 -14.88 26.86 -24.17
CA GLU A 296 -14.68 26.89 -25.63
C GLU A 296 -13.90 25.66 -26.12
N ILE A 297 -12.80 25.32 -25.43
CA ILE A 297 -11.99 24.14 -25.73
C ILE A 297 -12.82 22.86 -25.64
N VAL A 298 -13.60 22.67 -24.57
CA VAL A 298 -14.47 21.50 -24.42
C VAL A 298 -15.46 21.42 -25.57
N LYS A 299 -16.19 22.51 -25.86
CA LYS A 299 -17.21 22.53 -26.93
C LYS A 299 -16.63 22.19 -28.31
N ASN A 300 -15.40 22.63 -28.58
CA ASN A 300 -14.72 22.35 -29.85
C ASN A 300 -14.13 20.94 -29.92
N SER A 301 -13.85 20.32 -28.77
CA SER A 301 -13.17 19.02 -28.68
C SER A 301 -14.14 17.84 -28.57
N LEU A 302 -15.38 18.06 -28.15
CA LEU A 302 -16.37 16.99 -28.06
C LEU A 302 -16.70 16.38 -29.43
N PRO A 303 -16.94 15.07 -29.50
CA PRO A 303 -17.33 14.39 -30.75
C PRO A 303 -18.79 14.67 -31.16
N PHE A 304 -19.53 15.41 -30.34
CA PHE A 304 -20.93 15.78 -30.54
C PHE A 304 -21.18 17.23 -30.11
N PRO A 305 -22.19 17.90 -30.68
CA PRO A 305 -22.62 19.21 -30.18
C PRO A 305 -23.31 19.07 -28.82
N LEU A 306 -22.93 19.92 -27.86
CA LEU A 306 -23.68 20.07 -26.60
C LEU A 306 -25.03 20.72 -26.89
N GLY A 307 -26.11 19.93 -26.77
CA GLY A 307 -27.48 20.41 -26.98
C GLY A 307 -27.88 21.52 -26.00
N SER A 308 -28.84 22.36 -26.39
CA SER A 308 -29.31 23.51 -25.59
C SER A 308 -29.95 23.11 -24.25
N GLU A 309 -30.36 21.84 -24.10
CA GLU A 309 -30.89 21.29 -22.85
C GLU A 309 -29.82 21.17 -21.75
N TYR A 310 -28.55 20.93 -22.11
CA TYR A 310 -27.45 20.79 -21.17
C TYR A 310 -27.09 22.12 -20.49
N LYS A 311 -27.33 22.20 -19.18
CA LYS A 311 -26.96 23.36 -18.37
C LYS A 311 -25.65 23.10 -17.66
N LEU A 312 -24.74 24.09 -17.67
CA LEU A 312 -23.51 24.03 -16.90
C LEU A 312 -23.87 24.15 -15.41
N THR A 313 -23.71 23.06 -14.66
CA THR A 313 -24.13 22.96 -13.25
C THR A 313 -22.96 22.97 -12.28
N ASN A 314 -21.75 22.61 -12.71
CA ASN A 314 -20.54 22.75 -11.88
C ASN A 314 -19.31 23.17 -12.72
N VAL A 315 -18.47 24.01 -12.12
CA VAL A 315 -17.16 24.42 -12.65
C VAL A 315 -16.19 24.48 -11.49
N ASN A 316 -15.12 23.70 -11.56
CA ASN A 316 -14.09 23.68 -10.53
C ASN A 316 -12.70 23.85 -11.16
N LEU A 317 -11.82 24.59 -10.48
CA LEU A 317 -10.38 24.61 -10.77
C LEU A 317 -9.69 23.96 -9.58
N TYR A 318 -9.08 22.81 -9.81
CA TYR A 318 -8.38 22.08 -8.75
C TYR A 318 -6.98 21.68 -9.19
N THR A 319 -6.04 21.68 -8.26
CA THR A 319 -4.77 20.97 -8.41
C THR A 319 -5.01 19.53 -8.00
N GLY A 320 -4.67 18.56 -8.87
CA GLY A 320 -4.75 17.14 -8.53
C GLY A 320 -3.92 16.85 -7.27
N TYR A 321 -4.48 16.09 -6.33
CA TYR A 321 -3.71 15.45 -5.27
C TYR A 321 -3.21 14.10 -5.78
N ASP A 322 -2.39 14.09 -6.83
CA ASP A 322 -1.74 12.85 -7.24
C ASP A 322 -0.73 12.48 -6.13
N TYR A 323 -0.72 11.23 -5.67
CA TYR A 323 0.22 10.78 -4.63
C TYR A 323 1.12 9.66 -5.15
N PRO A 324 2.46 9.80 -5.07
CA PRO A 324 3.20 10.99 -4.61
C PRO A 324 3.11 12.12 -5.67
N PRO A 325 2.95 13.40 -5.26
CA PRO A 325 2.61 14.47 -6.17
C PRO A 325 3.78 14.82 -7.08
N ALA A 326 3.67 14.41 -8.34
CA ALA A 326 4.21 15.20 -9.42
C ALA A 326 3.52 16.58 -9.39
N LYS A 327 4.25 17.65 -9.73
CA LYS A 327 3.62 18.96 -9.97
C LYS A 327 2.70 18.84 -11.20
N SER A 328 1.44 18.45 -11.01
CA SER A 328 0.43 18.54 -12.06
C SER A 328 -0.07 19.99 -12.16
N ASN A 329 -0.26 20.47 -13.38
CA ASN A 329 -0.92 21.76 -13.60
C ASN A 329 -2.34 21.69 -13.03
N PRO A 330 -2.92 22.82 -12.56
CA PRO A 330 -4.33 22.84 -12.21
C PRO A 330 -5.22 22.43 -13.39
N MET A 331 -6.35 21.84 -13.07
CA MET A 331 -7.31 21.29 -14.02
C MET A 331 -8.63 22.03 -13.91
N TRP A 332 -9.13 22.56 -15.02
CA TRP A 332 -10.54 22.92 -15.12
C TRP A 332 -11.36 21.65 -15.24
N SER A 333 -12.34 21.48 -14.34
CA SER A 333 -13.38 20.46 -14.43
C SER A 333 -14.73 21.11 -14.61
N LEU A 334 -15.42 20.70 -15.66
CA LEU A 334 -16.64 21.30 -16.14
C LEU A 334 -17.72 20.22 -16.23
N TYR A 335 -18.89 20.51 -15.69
CA TYR A 335 -19.97 19.54 -15.61
C TYR A 335 -21.28 20.16 -16.11
N TRP A 336 -21.86 19.51 -17.11
CA TRP A 336 -23.16 19.85 -17.66
C TRP A 336 -24.16 18.76 -17.36
N SER A 337 -25.40 19.14 -17.02
CA SER A 337 -26.47 18.17 -16.86
C SER A 337 -27.84 18.74 -17.20
N TYR A 338 -28.78 17.82 -17.44
CA TYR A 338 -30.20 18.12 -17.55
C TYR A 338 -31.04 16.93 -17.11
N ASN A 339 -32.31 17.20 -16.81
CA ASN A 339 -33.31 16.19 -16.49
C ASN A 339 -34.41 16.22 -17.54
N LYS A 340 -34.83 15.06 -18.01
CA LYS A 340 -35.93 14.88 -18.95
C LYS A 340 -36.64 13.58 -18.63
N ASP A 341 -37.96 13.58 -18.49
CA ASP A 341 -38.74 12.35 -18.24
C ASP A 341 -38.23 11.50 -17.04
N ASN A 342 -37.91 12.14 -15.91
CA ASN A 342 -37.27 11.50 -14.73
C ASN A 342 -35.92 10.82 -15.00
N LYS A 343 -35.27 11.14 -16.13
CA LYS A 343 -33.98 10.64 -16.55
C LYS A 343 -32.92 11.74 -16.44
N TYR A 344 -31.78 11.40 -15.83
CA TYR A 344 -30.66 12.31 -15.61
C TYR A 344 -29.58 12.09 -16.65
N TYR A 345 -29.17 13.15 -17.34
CA TYR A 345 -28.12 13.13 -18.35
C TYR A 345 -27.01 14.09 -17.96
N TYR A 346 -25.77 13.72 -18.24
CA TYR A 346 -24.62 14.56 -17.91
C TYR A 346 -23.45 14.40 -18.86
N VAL A 347 -22.61 15.44 -18.90
CA VAL A 347 -21.29 15.44 -19.51
C VAL A 347 -20.33 16.06 -18.50
N SER A 348 -19.26 15.34 -18.17
CA SER A 348 -18.14 15.82 -17.38
C SER A 348 -16.92 15.94 -18.29
N ALA A 349 -16.16 17.04 -18.22
CA ALA A 349 -14.96 17.22 -19.02
C ALA A 349 -13.85 17.96 -18.25
N THR A 350 -12.59 17.69 -18.61
CA THR A 350 -11.44 18.33 -17.99
C THR A 350 -10.45 18.92 -19.00
N VAL A 351 -9.85 20.06 -18.65
CA VAL A 351 -8.88 20.80 -19.45
C VAL A 351 -7.73 21.27 -18.57
N ASP A 352 -6.49 21.04 -19.01
CA ASP A 352 -5.29 21.52 -18.32
C ASP A 352 -5.29 23.06 -18.33
N ALA A 353 -5.28 23.67 -17.15
CA ALA A 353 -5.48 25.11 -17.01
C ALA A 353 -4.25 25.91 -17.48
N ALA A 354 -3.05 25.33 -17.51
CA ALA A 354 -1.85 26.05 -17.96
C ALA A 354 -1.67 25.98 -19.48
N THR A 355 -1.99 24.84 -20.09
CA THR A 355 -1.72 24.57 -21.50
C THR A 355 -2.96 24.67 -22.39
N GLY A 356 -4.16 24.56 -21.80
CA GLY A 356 -5.40 24.43 -22.55
C GLY A 356 -5.59 23.07 -23.23
N GLU A 357 -4.81 22.06 -22.85
CA GLU A 357 -4.96 20.71 -23.40
C GLU A 357 -6.27 20.06 -22.92
N PHE A 358 -7.07 19.53 -23.84
CA PHE A 358 -8.26 18.76 -23.53
C PHE A 358 -7.87 17.37 -23.00
N LYS A 359 -8.19 17.09 -21.72
CA LYS A 359 -7.67 15.90 -21.01
C LYS A 359 -8.66 14.76 -20.95
N SER A 360 -9.93 15.02 -20.67
CA SER A 360 -10.93 13.96 -20.65
C SER A 360 -12.34 14.46 -20.85
N PHE A 361 -13.23 13.57 -21.29
CA PHE A 361 -14.65 13.72 -21.04
C PHE A 361 -15.32 12.38 -20.78
N PHE A 362 -16.47 12.44 -20.13
CA PHE A 362 -17.40 11.33 -19.99
C PHE A 362 -18.83 11.82 -20.16
N LYS A 363 -19.62 11.12 -20.98
CA LYS A 363 -21.05 11.35 -21.21
C LYS A 363 -21.82 10.21 -20.57
N GLY A 364 -22.79 10.55 -19.72
CA GLY A 364 -23.67 9.58 -19.06
C GLY A 364 -25.15 9.94 -19.23
N GLY A 365 -25.98 8.91 -19.17
CA GLY A 365 -27.44 8.97 -19.24
C GLY A 365 -28.02 7.59 -18.97
N PRO A 366 -29.33 7.45 -18.74
CA PRO A 366 -29.95 6.22 -18.24
C PRO A 366 -30.21 5.17 -19.33
N ASP A 367 -29.33 5.09 -20.33
CA ASP A 367 -29.31 4.04 -21.34
C ASP A 367 -28.61 2.77 -20.80
N ASP A 368 -28.96 2.41 -19.56
CA ASP A 368 -28.32 1.32 -18.80
C ASP A 368 -29.04 -0.03 -18.99
N ASN A 369 -30.28 -0.03 -19.47
CA ASN A 369 -31.00 -1.28 -19.75
C ASN A 369 -30.86 -1.66 -21.23
N MET A 370 -29.66 -2.17 -21.56
CA MET A 370 -29.36 -2.79 -22.86
C MET A 370 -29.60 -4.31 -22.86
N GLN A 371 -30.24 -4.83 -21.80
CA GLN A 371 -30.76 -6.19 -21.77
C GLN A 371 -31.56 -6.46 -23.05
N ASP A 372 -31.18 -7.51 -23.77
CA ASP A 372 -31.76 -7.99 -25.02
C ASP A 372 -31.47 -7.18 -26.31
N LYS A 373 -30.69 -6.09 -26.27
CA LYS A 373 -30.26 -5.39 -27.51
C LYS A 373 -28.99 -6.03 -28.09
N LYS A 374 -28.96 -6.17 -29.42
CA LYS A 374 -27.76 -6.59 -30.14
C LYS A 374 -26.88 -5.37 -30.49
N PRO A 375 -25.54 -5.48 -30.33
CA PRO A 375 -24.60 -4.50 -30.86
C PRO A 375 -24.87 -4.19 -32.34
N ALA A 376 -24.90 -2.91 -32.68
CA ALA A 376 -25.11 -2.43 -34.05
C ALA A 376 -23.79 -2.17 -34.79
N TYR A 377 -22.68 -2.05 -34.05
CA TYR A 377 -21.35 -1.78 -34.58
C TYR A 377 -20.37 -2.87 -34.17
N THR A 378 -19.51 -3.25 -35.11
CA THR A 378 -18.40 -4.16 -34.90
C THR A 378 -17.25 -3.48 -34.15
N GLU A 379 -16.35 -4.28 -33.56
CA GLU A 379 -15.13 -3.77 -32.93
C GLU A 379 -14.28 -2.95 -33.91
N GLU A 380 -14.16 -3.41 -35.16
CA GLU A 380 -13.40 -2.72 -36.21
C GLU A 380 -14.00 -1.36 -36.57
N GLU A 381 -15.33 -1.26 -36.69
CA GLU A 381 -16.02 0.01 -36.96
C GLU A 381 -15.88 0.99 -35.80
N MET A 382 -16.05 0.52 -34.56
CA MET A 382 -15.88 1.35 -33.37
C MET A 382 -14.43 1.82 -33.19
N LYS A 383 -13.46 0.94 -33.46
CA LYS A 383 -12.03 1.29 -33.43
C LYS A 383 -11.74 2.39 -34.45
N LYS A 384 -12.25 2.26 -35.67
CA LYS A 384 -12.09 3.27 -36.71
C LYS A 384 -12.69 4.62 -36.28
N THR A 385 -13.88 4.61 -35.67
CA THR A 385 -14.50 5.82 -35.10
C THR A 385 -13.61 6.47 -34.04
N ALA A 386 -13.00 5.67 -33.16
CA ALA A 386 -12.04 6.17 -32.17
C ALA A 386 -10.79 6.78 -32.83
N GLU A 387 -10.17 6.08 -33.78
CA GLU A 387 -8.98 6.55 -34.49
C GLU A 387 -9.22 7.85 -35.26
N ASP A 388 -10.35 7.97 -35.95
CA ASP A 388 -10.70 9.17 -36.71
C ASP A 388 -10.94 10.38 -35.79
N TYR A 389 -11.50 10.16 -34.60
CA TYR A 389 -11.59 11.18 -33.56
C TYR A 389 -10.21 11.62 -33.04
N LEU A 390 -9.30 10.66 -32.76
CA LEU A 390 -7.96 10.97 -32.25
C LEU A 390 -7.09 11.71 -33.27
N LYS A 391 -7.20 11.37 -34.56
CA LYS A 391 -6.55 12.12 -35.67
C LYS A 391 -6.98 13.59 -35.71
N LYS A 392 -8.18 13.91 -35.22
CA LYS A 392 -8.71 15.28 -35.18
C LYS A 392 -8.25 16.03 -33.93
N ILE A 393 -8.31 15.40 -32.76
CA ILE A 393 -8.16 16.10 -31.47
C ILE A 393 -6.70 16.11 -30.99
N VAL A 394 -5.93 15.05 -31.23
CA VAL A 394 -4.54 14.90 -30.75
C VAL A 394 -3.64 14.18 -31.77
N PRO A 395 -3.54 14.65 -33.03
CA PRO A 395 -2.81 13.96 -34.10
C PRO A 395 -1.34 13.69 -33.75
N ASP A 396 -0.66 14.67 -33.16
CA ASP A 396 0.77 14.57 -32.83
C ASP A 396 1.07 13.51 -31.78
N LYS A 397 0.17 13.34 -30.80
CA LYS A 397 0.30 12.32 -29.76
C LYS A 397 -0.13 10.96 -30.31
N PHE A 398 -1.28 10.91 -30.98
CA PHE A 398 -1.82 9.68 -31.55
C PHE A 398 -0.87 9.01 -32.54
N SER A 399 -0.17 9.79 -33.38
CA SER A 399 0.83 9.26 -34.34
C SER A 399 2.02 8.54 -33.69
N LYS A 400 2.25 8.75 -32.38
CA LYS A 400 3.30 8.08 -31.59
C LYS A 400 2.78 6.86 -30.84
N THR A 401 1.51 6.50 -30.99
CA THR A 401 0.89 5.42 -30.22
C THR A 401 0.73 4.14 -31.02
N GLU A 402 0.70 3.02 -30.31
CA GLU A 402 0.22 1.73 -30.81
C GLU A 402 -1.06 1.34 -30.10
N TYR A 403 -2.00 0.75 -30.84
CA TYR A 403 -3.22 0.20 -30.27
C TYR A 403 -2.90 -1.01 -29.39
N GLN A 404 -3.38 -0.99 -28.16
CA GLN A 404 -3.28 -2.12 -27.24
C GLN A 404 -4.66 -2.74 -27.03
N ASN A 405 -4.81 -4.00 -27.48
CA ASN A 405 -6.02 -4.74 -27.21
C ASN A 405 -6.05 -5.19 -25.75
N ILE A 406 -6.77 -4.43 -24.92
CA ILE A 406 -7.00 -4.75 -23.52
C ILE A 406 -8.12 -5.79 -23.32
N ASN A 407 -8.87 -6.13 -24.38
CA ASN A 407 -10.08 -6.99 -24.38
C ASN A 407 -10.06 -8.13 -25.45
N PRO A 408 -9.06 -9.02 -25.52
CA PRO A 408 -9.01 -10.05 -26.54
C PRO A 408 -9.98 -11.21 -26.29
N GLU A 409 -10.37 -11.79 -27.43
CA GLU A 409 -11.30 -12.89 -27.74
C GLU A 409 -11.84 -13.78 -26.59
N ASN A 410 -13.17 -13.94 -26.59
CA ASN A 410 -14.08 -14.53 -25.58
C ASN A 410 -14.74 -13.56 -24.61
N ASN A 411 -14.62 -12.26 -24.85
CA ASN A 411 -15.55 -11.30 -24.28
C ASN A 411 -16.92 -11.52 -24.95
N LYS A 412 -17.70 -12.51 -24.47
CA LYS A 412 -19.09 -12.72 -24.90
C LYS A 412 -19.88 -11.51 -24.43
N MET A 413 -19.83 -10.45 -25.23
CA MET A 413 -20.60 -9.21 -25.16
C MET A 413 -21.93 -9.43 -24.47
N ILE A 414 -21.96 -9.25 -23.15
CA ILE A 414 -23.20 -8.99 -22.43
C ILE A 414 -22.96 -7.70 -21.68
N GLU A 415 -23.61 -6.66 -22.19
CA GLU A 415 -24.11 -5.52 -21.41
C GLU A 415 -23.09 -4.61 -20.72
N MET A 416 -21.91 -4.38 -21.30
CA MET A 416 -21.29 -3.07 -21.13
C MET A 416 -21.93 -2.11 -22.15
N PRO A 417 -22.47 -0.94 -21.75
CA PRO A 417 -23.03 0.03 -22.71
C PRO A 417 -21.97 0.63 -23.64
N THR A 418 -20.68 0.31 -23.43
CA THR A 418 -19.53 0.94 -24.07
C THR A 418 -18.34 -0.01 -24.21
N TYR A 419 -17.47 0.25 -25.21
CA TYR A 419 -16.22 -0.44 -25.51
C TYR A 419 -15.07 0.56 -25.49
N SER A 420 -13.98 0.27 -24.78
CA SER A 420 -12.83 1.18 -24.66
C SER A 420 -11.64 0.74 -25.53
N PHE A 421 -11.13 1.66 -26.35
CA PHE A 421 -9.93 1.50 -27.16
C PHE A 421 -8.77 2.25 -26.51
N ARG A 422 -7.69 1.53 -26.21
CA ARG A 422 -6.49 2.08 -25.58
C ARG A 422 -5.34 2.16 -26.58
N PHE A 423 -4.68 3.31 -26.64
CA PHE A 423 -3.52 3.58 -27.49
C PHE A 423 -2.38 4.08 -26.61
N VAL A 424 -1.21 3.45 -26.70
CA VAL A 424 -0.08 3.72 -25.81
C VAL A 424 1.11 4.22 -26.61
N GLU A 425 1.79 5.24 -26.12
CA GLU A 425 3.00 5.76 -26.75
C GLU A 425 4.07 4.67 -26.87
N LYS A 426 4.71 4.61 -28.04
CA LYS A 426 5.88 3.79 -28.27
C LYS A 426 7.07 4.66 -28.64
N ALA A 427 7.95 4.87 -27.67
CA ALA A 427 9.18 5.64 -27.85
C ALA A 427 10.36 4.69 -28.09
N ASN A 428 11.13 4.92 -29.16
CA ASN A 428 12.28 4.07 -29.52
C ASN A 428 11.94 2.56 -29.65
N GLY A 429 10.71 2.24 -30.08
CA GLY A 429 10.23 0.87 -30.18
C GLY A 429 9.83 0.22 -28.83
N ILE A 430 9.86 0.97 -27.73
CA ILE A 430 9.55 0.51 -26.37
C ILE A 430 8.28 1.22 -25.87
N LEU A 431 7.40 0.47 -25.19
CA LEU A 431 6.14 1.01 -24.68
C LEU A 431 6.35 2.00 -23.53
N CYS A 432 5.56 3.06 -23.51
CA CYS A 432 5.44 4.02 -22.41
C CYS A 432 4.01 3.97 -21.83
N PRO A 433 3.63 2.97 -21.00
CA PRO A 433 2.25 2.79 -20.54
C PRO A 433 1.64 4.00 -19.83
N PHE A 434 2.46 4.86 -19.23
CA PHE A 434 2.03 6.10 -18.58
C PHE A 434 1.58 7.20 -19.56
N ASN A 435 2.01 7.11 -20.83
CA ASN A 435 1.57 7.97 -21.93
C ASN A 435 0.57 7.19 -22.80
N ASN A 436 -0.71 7.46 -22.60
CA ASN A 436 -1.77 6.74 -23.28
C ASN A 436 -3.01 7.60 -23.54
N ILE A 437 -3.78 7.16 -24.53
CA ILE A 437 -5.04 7.76 -24.95
C ILE A 437 -6.08 6.66 -24.94
N SER A 438 -7.22 6.89 -24.29
CA SER A 438 -8.37 5.98 -24.34
C SER A 438 -9.58 6.67 -24.93
N VAL A 439 -10.35 5.91 -25.73
CA VAL A 439 -11.61 6.36 -26.33
C VAL A 439 -12.65 5.29 -26.09
N THR A 440 -13.78 5.69 -25.51
CA THR A 440 -14.88 4.80 -25.16
C THR A 440 -16.04 5.03 -26.11
N VAL A 441 -16.46 3.99 -26.83
CA VAL A 441 -17.47 4.01 -27.90
C VAL A 441 -18.65 3.09 -27.55
N SER A 442 -19.88 3.52 -27.77
CA SER A 442 -21.04 2.65 -27.58
C SER A 442 -21.18 1.64 -28.73
N PRO A 443 -21.26 0.32 -28.46
CA PRO A 443 -21.52 -0.68 -29.50
C PRO A 443 -22.95 -0.62 -30.06
N TYR A 444 -23.86 0.10 -29.42
CA TYR A 444 -25.26 0.23 -29.84
C TYR A 444 -25.51 1.46 -30.72
N THR A 445 -24.84 2.57 -30.42
CA THR A 445 -25.05 3.83 -31.15
C THR A 445 -23.86 4.24 -32.02
N GLY A 446 -22.67 3.68 -31.77
CA GLY A 446 -21.41 4.10 -32.40
C GLY A 446 -20.90 5.42 -31.85
N GLU A 447 -21.59 6.03 -30.87
CA GLU A 447 -21.19 7.31 -30.30
C GLU A 447 -19.98 7.16 -29.37
N ILE A 448 -19.06 8.11 -29.45
CA ILE A 448 -17.99 8.26 -28.45
C ILE A 448 -18.58 8.89 -27.20
N VAL A 449 -18.53 8.15 -26.10
CA VAL A 449 -19.08 8.54 -24.79
C VAL A 449 -18.01 8.80 -23.75
N GLY A 450 -16.75 8.50 -24.05
CA GLY A 450 -15.63 8.87 -23.19
C GLY A 450 -14.33 9.05 -23.96
N TYR A 451 -13.46 9.87 -23.40
CA TYR A 451 -12.08 10.09 -23.85
C TYR A 451 -11.23 10.41 -22.64
N ALA A 452 -10.01 9.87 -22.58
CA ALA A 452 -9.02 10.28 -21.60
C ALA A 452 -7.61 10.30 -22.21
N LEU A 453 -6.84 11.30 -21.82
CA LEU A 453 -5.47 11.53 -22.24
C LEU A 453 -4.55 11.63 -21.02
N SER A 454 -3.71 10.62 -20.83
CA SER A 454 -2.58 10.65 -19.92
C SER A 454 -1.31 10.90 -20.71
N TRP A 455 -0.60 11.98 -20.41
CA TRP A 455 0.65 12.29 -21.07
C TRP A 455 1.57 13.06 -20.13
N THR A 456 2.83 12.68 -20.08
CA THR A 456 3.90 13.36 -19.35
C THR A 456 5.18 13.38 -20.17
N ASP A 457 5.88 14.50 -20.11
CA ASP A 457 7.17 14.68 -20.74
C ASP A 457 8.27 14.36 -19.73
N VAL A 458 8.86 13.18 -19.87
CA VAL A 458 9.95 12.70 -19.00
C VAL A 458 11.14 12.29 -19.83
N LYS A 459 12.35 12.50 -19.29
CA LYS A 459 13.57 12.03 -19.93
C LYS A 459 13.61 10.50 -19.88
N LEU A 460 13.52 9.86 -21.04
CA LEU A 460 13.59 8.42 -21.17
C LEU A 460 15.05 7.93 -21.05
N PRO A 461 15.34 6.86 -20.28
CA PRO A 461 16.66 6.26 -20.23
C PRO A 461 17.02 5.52 -21.53
N SER A 462 18.33 5.39 -21.80
CA SER A 462 18.85 4.59 -22.92
C SER A 462 18.42 3.12 -22.80
N SER A 463 18.25 2.42 -23.92
CA SER A 463 17.97 0.98 -24.00
C SER A 463 19.22 0.11 -24.22
N GLU A 464 20.43 0.67 -24.18
CA GLU A 464 21.70 -0.07 -24.35
C GLU A 464 22.10 -0.86 -23.10
N ASN A 465 22.85 -1.96 -23.20
CA ASN A 465 23.33 -2.72 -22.01
C ASN A 465 22.20 -3.16 -21.06
N ILE A 466 21.10 -3.67 -21.62
CA ILE A 466 20.02 -4.31 -20.84
C ILE A 466 20.23 -5.83 -20.76
N ILE A 467 19.68 -6.45 -19.72
CA ILE A 467 19.59 -7.91 -19.61
C ILE A 467 18.71 -8.49 -20.72
N SER A 468 18.87 -9.77 -21.04
CA SER A 468 17.98 -10.43 -22.01
C SER A 468 16.61 -10.72 -21.40
N LEU A 469 15.60 -10.91 -22.25
CA LEU A 469 14.27 -11.36 -21.83
C LEU A 469 14.33 -12.72 -21.11
N ASP A 470 15.22 -13.62 -21.54
CA ASP A 470 15.43 -14.92 -20.89
C ASP A 470 15.97 -14.78 -19.47
N GLU A 471 16.95 -13.88 -19.24
CA GLU A 471 17.45 -13.60 -17.90
C GLU A 471 16.37 -12.93 -17.03
N ALA A 472 15.55 -12.04 -17.62
CA ALA A 472 14.41 -11.45 -16.92
C ALA A 472 13.37 -12.51 -16.50
N TYR A 473 13.06 -13.50 -17.34
CA TYR A 473 12.20 -14.61 -16.96
C TYR A 473 12.81 -15.49 -15.87
N LYS A 474 14.12 -15.74 -15.92
CA LYS A 474 14.81 -16.47 -14.87
C LYS A 474 14.71 -15.75 -13.53
N ILE A 475 15.00 -14.45 -13.49
CA ILE A 475 14.83 -13.60 -12.31
C ILE A 475 13.38 -13.63 -11.81
N LEU A 476 12.41 -13.52 -12.71
CA LEU A 476 10.99 -13.57 -12.37
C LEU A 476 10.64 -14.87 -11.63
N PHE A 477 10.95 -16.03 -12.22
CA PHE A 477 10.56 -17.32 -11.65
C PHE A 477 11.43 -17.77 -10.46
N GLU A 478 12.61 -17.16 -10.24
CA GLU A 478 13.39 -17.32 -9.00
C GLU A 478 12.80 -16.53 -7.83
N ASN A 479 12.03 -15.47 -8.09
CA ASN A 479 11.56 -14.53 -7.08
C ASN A 479 10.04 -14.42 -6.95
N ALA A 480 9.27 -15.05 -7.85
CA ALA A 480 7.82 -15.04 -7.84
C ALA A 480 7.26 -16.46 -7.77
N GLU A 481 6.18 -16.62 -7.00
CA GLU A 481 5.45 -17.88 -6.94
C GLU A 481 4.43 -17.95 -8.08
N PHE A 482 4.58 -18.96 -8.94
CA PHE A 482 3.56 -19.33 -9.92
C PHE A 482 2.78 -20.54 -9.40
N SER A 483 1.57 -20.28 -8.91
CA SER A 483 0.85 -21.18 -7.99
C SER A 483 -0.51 -21.60 -8.52
N LEU A 484 -0.86 -22.87 -8.27
CA LEU A 484 -2.21 -23.39 -8.43
C LEU A 484 -3.07 -22.88 -7.27
N MET A 485 -4.20 -22.25 -7.57
CA MET A 485 -5.12 -21.71 -6.57
C MET A 485 -6.57 -21.79 -7.06
N TYR A 486 -7.51 -21.66 -6.12
CA TYR A 486 -8.90 -21.41 -6.46
C TYR A 486 -9.14 -19.91 -6.65
N ALA A 487 -9.99 -19.55 -7.62
CA ALA A 487 -10.39 -18.18 -7.88
C ALA A 487 -11.90 -18.10 -8.17
N PRO A 488 -12.62 -17.07 -7.66
CA PRO A 488 -14.03 -16.89 -7.94
C PRO A 488 -14.22 -16.43 -9.39
N ASN A 489 -15.24 -16.99 -10.03
CA ASN A 489 -15.69 -16.67 -11.37
C ASN A 489 -17.14 -16.19 -11.29
N TYR A 490 -17.28 -14.86 -11.33
CA TYR A 490 -18.56 -14.18 -11.20
C TYR A 490 -19.31 -14.19 -12.53
N ASP A 491 -20.59 -14.54 -12.49
CA ASP A 491 -21.49 -14.36 -13.63
C ASP A 491 -22.17 -12.99 -13.51
N TYR A 492 -21.57 -11.97 -14.10
CA TYR A 492 -22.10 -10.60 -14.05
C TYR A 492 -23.48 -10.43 -14.72
N LYS A 493 -23.94 -11.42 -15.49
CA LYS A 493 -25.30 -11.48 -16.07
C LYS A 493 -26.35 -11.87 -15.04
N SER A 494 -25.91 -12.43 -13.93
CA SER A 494 -26.72 -12.86 -12.81
C SER A 494 -25.99 -12.45 -11.53
N PRO A 495 -25.83 -11.14 -11.26
CA PRO A 495 -25.05 -10.64 -10.12
C PRO A 495 -25.59 -11.13 -8.76
N ASP A 496 -26.86 -11.54 -8.73
CA ASP A 496 -27.51 -12.14 -7.56
C ASP A 496 -27.10 -13.61 -7.30
N LYS A 497 -26.43 -14.27 -8.26
CA LYS A 497 -25.94 -15.64 -8.09
C LYS A 497 -24.53 -15.63 -7.48
N PRO A 498 -24.24 -16.54 -6.54
CA PRO A 498 -22.88 -16.71 -6.04
C PRO A 498 -21.94 -17.12 -7.19
N PRO A 499 -20.67 -16.70 -7.16
CA PRO A 499 -19.69 -17.08 -8.17
C PRO A 499 -19.48 -18.59 -8.18
N THR A 500 -19.15 -19.11 -9.36
CA THR A 500 -18.55 -20.44 -9.48
C THR A 500 -17.07 -20.37 -9.10
N ILE A 501 -16.47 -21.47 -8.67
CA ILE A 501 -15.04 -21.50 -8.33
C ILE A 501 -14.25 -22.20 -9.43
N ASN A 502 -13.26 -21.50 -9.97
CA ASN A 502 -12.31 -22.04 -10.94
C ASN A 502 -11.03 -22.47 -10.25
N LEU A 503 -10.34 -23.44 -10.84
CA LEU A 503 -9.00 -23.85 -10.46
C LEU A 503 -8.03 -23.24 -11.49
N VAL A 504 -7.07 -22.43 -11.03
CA VAL A 504 -6.26 -21.58 -11.91
C VAL A 504 -4.78 -21.57 -11.52
N TYR A 505 -3.91 -21.32 -12.49
CA TYR A 505 -2.54 -20.91 -12.27
C TYR A 505 -2.43 -19.39 -12.37
N GLN A 506 -1.79 -18.75 -11.40
CA GLN A 506 -1.51 -17.31 -11.45
C GLN A 506 -0.18 -16.98 -10.78
N LEU A 507 0.45 -15.92 -11.27
CA LEU A 507 1.74 -15.42 -10.79
C LEU A 507 1.54 -14.44 -9.64
N ASN A 508 2.26 -14.60 -8.53
CA ASN A 508 2.30 -13.64 -7.44
C ASN A 508 3.51 -12.70 -7.61
N PHE A 509 3.42 -11.76 -8.55
CA PHE A 509 4.45 -10.75 -8.80
C PHE A 509 3.82 -9.40 -9.12
N TYR A 510 4.13 -8.39 -8.31
CA TYR A 510 3.58 -7.03 -8.41
C TYR A 510 4.66 -5.95 -8.54
N ASN A 511 5.92 -6.36 -8.67
CA ASN A 511 7.08 -5.48 -8.79
C ASN A 511 7.54 -5.39 -10.24
N TYR A 512 8.63 -4.66 -10.47
CA TYR A 512 9.30 -4.60 -11.77
C TYR A 512 10.69 -5.21 -11.68
N ILE A 513 11.25 -5.63 -12.82
CA ILE A 513 12.66 -6.00 -12.94
C ILE A 513 13.36 -4.88 -13.68
N ASP A 514 14.32 -4.22 -13.05
CA ASP A 514 15.14 -3.19 -13.70
C ASP A 514 15.90 -3.82 -14.88
N ALA A 515 15.69 -3.28 -16.08
CA ALA A 515 16.21 -3.89 -17.30
C ALA A 515 17.74 -3.76 -17.43
N LYS A 516 18.38 -2.85 -16.69
CA LYS A 516 19.84 -2.65 -16.75
C LYS A 516 20.58 -3.59 -15.79
N THR A 517 20.00 -3.80 -14.61
CA THR A 517 20.66 -4.43 -13.47
C THR A 517 20.11 -5.81 -13.14
N GLY A 518 18.89 -6.14 -13.59
CA GLY A 518 18.18 -7.34 -13.16
C GLY A 518 17.69 -7.31 -11.72
N GLN A 519 17.79 -6.16 -11.03
CA GLN A 519 17.26 -6.01 -9.68
C GLN A 519 15.73 -5.91 -9.73
N ILE A 520 15.06 -6.55 -8.78
CA ILE A 520 13.64 -6.31 -8.55
C ILE A 520 13.51 -4.93 -7.92
N ILE A 521 12.63 -4.08 -8.45
CA ILE A 521 12.36 -2.74 -7.93
C ILE A 521 10.88 -2.58 -7.60
N ASP A 522 10.58 -1.79 -6.58
CA ASP A 522 9.20 -1.47 -6.18
C ASP A 522 8.62 -0.35 -7.06
N TYR A 523 7.40 0.09 -6.75
CA TYR A 523 6.72 1.17 -7.47
C TYR A 523 7.44 2.54 -7.36
N SER A 524 8.35 2.71 -6.40
CA SER A 524 9.18 3.91 -6.24
C SER A 524 10.52 3.79 -6.98
N GLY A 525 10.77 2.67 -7.68
CA GLY A 525 12.00 2.42 -8.41
C GLY A 525 13.17 2.03 -7.50
N LYS A 526 12.90 1.73 -6.23
CA LYS A 526 13.93 1.32 -5.27
C LYS A 526 14.13 -0.20 -5.33
N PRO A 527 15.37 -0.69 -5.21
CA PRO A 527 15.64 -2.11 -5.12
C PRO A 527 14.85 -2.75 -3.98
N VAL A 528 14.13 -3.80 -4.33
CA VAL A 528 13.40 -4.64 -3.40
C VAL A 528 14.41 -5.54 -2.69
N VAL A 529 14.76 -5.16 -1.47
CA VAL A 529 15.57 -6.00 -0.60
C VAL A 529 14.65 -7.05 0.00
N LYS A 530 14.81 -8.31 -0.41
CA LYS A 530 14.17 -9.44 0.28
C LYS A 530 14.62 -9.37 1.74
N LYS A 531 13.66 -9.32 2.67
CA LYS A 531 13.94 -9.38 4.10
C LYS A 531 14.86 -10.57 4.33
N SER A 532 16.01 -10.34 4.95
CA SER A 532 16.96 -11.41 5.26
C SER A 532 16.24 -12.42 6.16
N GLU A 533 16.06 -13.64 5.66
CA GLU A 533 15.60 -14.80 6.43
C GLU A 533 16.78 -15.47 7.16
N THR A 534 17.94 -14.80 7.22
CA THR A 534 19.17 -15.37 7.76
C THR A 534 18.95 -15.76 9.21
N THR A 535 18.97 -17.06 9.43
CA THR A 535 18.94 -17.67 10.76
C THR A 535 20.36 -18.11 11.08
N PHE A 536 20.96 -17.49 12.09
CA PHE A 536 22.32 -17.84 12.51
C PHE A 536 22.30 -19.12 13.35
N LYS A 537 23.23 -20.04 13.06
CA LYS A 537 23.34 -21.33 13.74
C LYS A 537 24.11 -21.27 15.07
N ASP A 538 24.76 -20.14 15.36
CA ASP A 538 25.73 -19.96 16.44
C ASP A 538 25.32 -18.90 17.48
N ILE A 539 24.05 -18.46 17.47
CA ILE A 539 23.54 -17.47 18.43
C ILE A 539 22.68 -18.09 19.53
N ASP A 540 22.31 -19.37 19.41
CA ASP A 540 21.46 -20.06 20.39
C ASP A 540 22.15 -20.10 21.77
N GLY A 541 21.46 -19.58 22.78
CA GLY A 541 21.98 -19.49 24.16
C GLY A 541 22.93 -18.32 24.38
N ASN A 542 23.22 -17.50 23.37
CA ASN A 542 23.92 -16.23 23.54
C ASN A 542 22.98 -15.18 24.18
N TRP A 543 23.51 -14.37 25.09
CA TRP A 543 22.71 -13.36 25.79
C TRP A 543 22.13 -12.28 24.85
N ALA A 544 22.78 -12.03 23.70
CA ALA A 544 22.36 -11.06 22.70
C ALA A 544 21.48 -11.67 21.59
N GLU A 545 21.08 -12.94 21.68
CA GLU A 545 20.33 -13.65 20.63
C GLU A 545 19.07 -12.88 20.18
N LYS A 546 18.30 -12.35 21.14
CA LYS A 546 17.09 -11.56 20.86
C LYS A 546 17.41 -10.26 20.12
N ASP A 547 18.48 -9.58 20.51
CA ASP A 547 18.90 -8.32 19.90
C ASP A 547 19.40 -8.55 18.46
N ILE A 548 20.15 -9.62 18.24
CA ILE A 548 20.63 -10.03 16.91
C ILE A 548 19.44 -10.35 16.00
N LYS A 549 18.49 -11.18 16.47
CA LYS A 549 17.27 -11.52 15.71
C LYS A 549 16.44 -10.28 15.37
N LEU A 550 16.31 -9.33 16.30
CA LEU A 550 15.61 -8.07 16.07
C LEU A 550 16.29 -7.24 14.97
N LEU A 551 17.63 -7.09 15.02
CA LEU A 551 18.38 -6.33 14.03
C LEU A 551 18.37 -6.97 12.63
N VAL A 552 18.31 -8.30 12.53
CA VAL A 552 18.04 -9.02 11.25
C VAL A 552 16.62 -8.72 10.77
N GLN A 553 15.63 -8.82 11.67
CA GLN A 553 14.22 -8.60 11.34
C GLN A 553 13.96 -7.20 10.78
N ILE A 554 14.63 -6.17 11.30
CA ILE A 554 14.50 -4.78 10.83
C ILE A 554 15.52 -4.43 9.73
N GLY A 555 16.26 -5.43 9.22
CA GLY A 555 17.15 -5.28 8.08
C GLY A 555 18.41 -4.48 8.36
N ILE A 556 18.81 -4.28 9.62
CA ILE A 556 20.10 -3.66 9.98
C ILE A 556 21.25 -4.66 9.76
N ILE A 557 21.05 -5.90 10.18
CA ILE A 557 21.96 -7.02 9.87
C ILE A 557 21.45 -7.69 8.59
N ASP A 558 22.26 -7.65 7.54
CA ASP A 558 22.01 -8.27 6.24
C ASP A 558 23.28 -8.98 5.77
N THR A 559 23.41 -10.26 6.13
CA THR A 559 24.48 -11.13 5.62
C THR A 559 23.89 -12.41 5.05
N LYS A 560 24.60 -13.01 4.10
CA LYS A 560 24.32 -14.34 3.55
C LYS A 560 24.96 -15.46 4.38
N ASP A 561 25.81 -15.12 5.36
CA ASP A 561 26.46 -16.10 6.23
C ASP A 561 25.46 -16.77 7.17
N ASP A 562 25.66 -18.07 7.43
CA ASP A 562 24.85 -18.84 8.38
C ASP A 562 25.36 -18.75 9.84
N LYS A 563 26.41 -17.94 10.08
CA LYS A 563 27.01 -17.68 11.39
C LYS A 563 27.17 -16.18 11.65
N PHE A 564 26.85 -15.76 12.86
CA PHE A 564 27.01 -14.37 13.30
C PHE A 564 28.37 -14.10 13.96
N TYR A 565 29.00 -15.11 14.55
CA TYR A 565 30.21 -15.01 15.38
C TYR A 565 30.06 -14.01 16.53
N PRO A 566 29.12 -14.23 17.48
CA PRO A 566 28.77 -13.25 18.50
C PRO A 566 29.95 -12.77 19.36
N GLU A 567 30.92 -13.67 19.63
CA GLU A 567 32.08 -13.40 20.49
C GLU A 567 33.27 -12.77 19.75
N HIS A 568 33.22 -12.65 18.41
CA HIS A 568 34.28 -11.98 17.67
C HIS A 568 34.19 -10.47 17.84
N ASN A 569 35.35 -9.81 17.88
CA ASN A 569 35.41 -8.35 17.87
C ASN A 569 34.91 -7.78 16.53
N ILE A 570 34.11 -6.72 16.59
CA ILE A 570 33.53 -6.10 15.40
C ILE A 570 34.54 -5.19 14.69
N LEU A 571 34.57 -5.26 13.36
CA LEU A 571 35.32 -4.34 12.51
C LEU A 571 34.58 -3.00 12.39
N GLN A 572 35.32 -1.92 12.19
CA GLN A 572 34.75 -0.58 12.05
C GLN A 572 33.76 -0.52 10.89
N LYS A 573 34.07 -1.14 9.75
CA LYS A 573 33.19 -1.16 8.58
C LYS A 573 31.82 -1.77 8.88
N ASP A 574 31.78 -2.84 9.67
CA ASP A 574 30.54 -3.52 10.04
C ASP A 574 29.73 -2.70 11.06
N PHE A 575 30.40 -2.12 12.06
CA PHE A 575 29.73 -1.26 13.04
C PHE A 575 29.14 0.00 12.39
N ILE A 576 29.88 0.66 11.49
CA ILE A 576 29.40 1.84 10.75
C ILE A 576 28.24 1.46 9.84
N LYS A 577 28.34 0.36 9.07
CA LYS A 577 27.23 -0.16 8.25
C LYS A 577 25.96 -0.35 9.10
N MET A 578 26.07 -1.06 10.23
CA MET A 578 24.93 -1.28 11.11
C MET A 578 24.35 0.02 11.71
N LEU A 579 25.21 0.94 12.15
CA LEU A 579 24.78 2.22 12.73
C LEU A 579 24.10 3.12 11.70
N ILE A 580 24.62 3.20 10.48
CA ILE A 580 23.99 3.97 9.40
C ILE A 580 22.62 3.40 9.06
N LYS A 581 22.50 2.07 8.95
CA LYS A 581 21.20 1.42 8.73
C LYS A 581 20.23 1.62 9.89
N ALA A 582 20.73 1.80 11.12
CA ALA A 582 19.92 2.13 12.29
C ALA A 582 19.35 3.57 12.26
N ILE A 583 20.08 4.53 11.70
CA ILE A 583 19.64 5.93 11.62
C ILE A 583 18.98 6.30 10.29
N GLN A 584 19.23 5.51 9.25
CA GLN A 584 18.63 5.58 7.93
C GLN A 584 18.24 4.17 7.51
N PRO A 585 17.08 3.67 7.96
CA PRO A 585 16.57 2.39 7.51
C PRO A 585 16.56 2.34 5.98
N PRO A 586 16.90 1.18 5.38
CA PRO A 586 17.22 1.04 3.95
C PRO A 586 16.15 1.50 2.95
N TYR A 587 14.96 1.87 3.42
CA TYR A 587 13.90 2.42 2.59
C TYR A 587 13.95 3.94 2.41
N TYR A 588 14.65 4.69 3.28
CA TYR A 588 14.68 6.14 3.19
C TYR A 588 15.50 6.68 2.02
N ASP A 589 16.58 6.02 1.60
CA ASP A 589 17.33 6.48 0.43
C ASP A 589 18.44 5.50 0.00
N PRO A 590 18.18 4.45 -0.79
CA PRO A 590 19.23 3.83 -1.55
C PRO A 590 19.50 4.73 -2.77
N ILE A 591 20.29 5.78 -2.59
CA ILE A 591 21.08 6.30 -3.71
C ILE A 591 22.01 5.12 -4.08
N PRO A 592 21.91 4.53 -5.27
CA PRO A 592 22.77 3.42 -5.63
C PRO A 592 24.23 3.85 -5.48
N PRO A 593 25.09 3.02 -4.85
CA PRO A 593 26.48 3.39 -4.67
C PRO A 593 27.08 3.68 -6.05
N LYS A 594 27.70 4.86 -6.21
CA LYS A 594 28.49 5.21 -7.40
C LYS A 594 29.73 4.31 -7.56
N SER A 595 29.98 3.39 -6.63
CA SER A 595 31.20 2.58 -6.54
C SER A 595 30.87 1.09 -6.36
N SER A 596 31.79 0.23 -6.79
CA SER A 596 31.74 -1.23 -6.62
C SER A 596 32.03 -1.71 -5.19
N ASP A 597 32.33 -0.82 -4.25
CA ASP A 597 32.55 -1.16 -2.83
C ASP A 597 31.29 -0.90 -2.01
N GLU A 598 30.70 -1.97 -1.48
CA GLU A 598 29.48 -1.97 -0.66
C GLU A 598 29.61 -1.06 0.57
N TYR A 599 30.81 -0.91 1.13
CA TYR A 599 31.01 -0.13 2.36
C TYR A 599 31.21 1.36 2.13
N SER A 600 31.64 1.78 0.94
CA SER A 600 31.97 3.18 0.66
C SER A 600 30.78 4.12 0.87
N TYR A 601 29.57 3.69 0.50
CA TYR A 601 28.33 4.44 0.77
C TYR A 601 28.11 4.72 2.26
N PHE A 602 28.26 3.72 3.13
CA PHE A 602 28.03 3.91 4.57
C PHE A 602 29.04 4.89 5.18
N TYR A 603 30.27 4.89 4.68
CA TYR A 603 31.28 5.86 5.10
C TYR A 603 30.95 7.28 4.64
N ASP A 604 30.53 7.47 3.38
CA ASP A 604 30.14 8.78 2.86
C ASP A 604 29.01 9.40 3.70
N VAL A 605 28.00 8.60 4.02
CA VAL A 605 26.89 9.01 4.89
C VAL A 605 27.38 9.32 6.32
N ALA A 606 28.24 8.47 6.89
CA ALA A 606 28.77 8.68 8.23
C ALA A 606 29.57 9.99 8.33
N ILE A 607 30.34 10.33 7.29
CA ILE A 607 31.11 11.57 7.20
C ILE A 607 30.18 12.77 7.01
N GLN A 608 29.21 12.68 6.10
CA GLN A 608 28.22 13.74 5.86
C GLN A 608 27.43 14.08 7.14
N LYS A 609 27.07 13.06 7.92
CA LYS A 609 26.37 13.21 9.20
C LYS A 609 27.30 13.56 10.37
N LYS A 610 28.60 13.74 10.12
CA LYS A 610 29.62 14.06 11.13
C LYS A 610 29.71 13.00 12.26
N ILE A 611 29.42 11.74 11.94
CA ILE A 611 29.58 10.60 12.86
C ILE A 611 31.07 10.28 13.02
N ILE A 612 31.79 10.33 11.91
CA ILE A 612 33.24 10.18 11.80
C ILE A 612 33.80 11.24 10.85
N THR A 613 35.11 11.46 10.90
CA THR A 613 35.87 12.25 9.93
C THR A 613 36.60 11.34 8.93
N GLU A 614 37.06 11.90 7.82
CA GLU A 614 37.87 11.16 6.82
C GLU A 614 39.11 10.51 7.45
N LYS A 615 39.73 11.18 8.44
CA LYS A 615 40.92 10.67 9.14
C LYS A 615 40.61 9.49 10.07
N GLU A 616 39.36 9.34 10.49
CA GLU A 616 38.89 8.26 11.36
C GLU A 616 38.41 7.04 10.59
N LYS A 617 38.27 7.13 9.25
CA LYS A 617 37.91 6.00 8.38
C LYS A 617 39.03 4.97 8.33
N LYS A 618 38.84 3.85 9.03
CA LYS A 618 39.76 2.71 9.14
C LYS A 618 38.97 1.38 9.08
N PRO A 619 38.48 0.99 7.89
CA PRO A 619 37.50 -0.10 7.72
C PRO A 619 37.83 -1.42 8.41
N ASP A 620 39.08 -1.84 8.34
CA ASP A 620 39.54 -3.16 8.81
C ASP A 620 40.12 -3.14 10.24
N THR A 621 39.87 -2.06 10.99
CA THR A 621 40.29 -1.98 12.40
C THR A 621 39.16 -2.39 13.34
N LEU A 622 39.51 -2.92 14.51
CA LEU A 622 38.54 -3.25 15.57
C LEU A 622 38.05 -1.98 16.27
N VAL A 623 36.78 -1.98 16.69
CA VAL A 623 36.15 -0.84 17.38
C VAL A 623 36.30 -0.99 18.90
N THR A 624 36.90 0.00 19.56
CA THR A 624 36.92 0.05 21.04
C THR A 624 35.59 0.56 21.59
N ARG A 625 35.33 0.29 22.87
CA ARG A 625 34.14 0.79 23.57
C ARG A 625 34.09 2.32 23.61
N GLU A 626 35.23 2.99 23.73
CA GLU A 626 35.32 4.45 23.63
C GLU A 626 34.93 4.96 22.24
N GLN A 627 35.43 4.33 21.16
CA GLN A 627 35.09 4.70 19.79
C GLN A 627 33.59 4.49 19.50
N ALA A 628 33.03 3.36 19.94
CA ALA A 628 31.60 3.10 19.81
C ALA A 628 30.75 4.17 20.50
N ALA A 629 31.13 4.59 21.71
CA ALA A 629 30.44 5.67 22.44
C ALA A 629 30.44 6.98 21.63
N LYS A 630 31.59 7.33 21.04
CA LYS A 630 31.71 8.51 20.16
C LYS A 630 30.76 8.44 18.97
N TYR A 631 30.79 7.33 18.23
CA TYR A 631 29.96 7.14 17.04
C TYR A 631 28.46 7.23 17.35
N LEU A 632 28.01 6.59 18.44
CA LEU A 632 26.59 6.57 18.84
C LEU A 632 26.08 7.96 19.22
N VAL A 633 26.85 8.73 19.98
CA VAL A 633 26.44 10.08 20.42
C VAL A 633 26.44 11.07 19.26
N ASN A 634 27.41 10.96 18.34
CA ASN A 634 27.36 11.75 17.11
C ASN A 634 26.14 11.39 16.27
N ALA A 635 25.80 10.10 16.17
CA ALA A 635 24.59 9.65 15.50
C ALA A 635 23.30 10.10 16.21
N LEU A 636 23.32 10.39 17.52
CA LEU A 636 22.21 11.06 18.21
C LEU A 636 22.07 12.54 17.82
N GLY A 637 23.09 13.14 17.20
CA GLY A 637 23.20 14.57 16.96
C GLY A 637 23.70 15.36 18.18
N ALA A 638 24.20 14.67 19.23
CA ALA A 638 24.59 15.28 20.49
C ALA A 638 26.10 15.48 20.66
N GLY A 639 26.89 15.27 19.59
CA GLY A 639 28.36 15.44 19.63
C GLY A 639 28.79 16.84 20.09
N TYR A 640 28.10 17.89 19.65
CA TYR A 640 28.38 19.26 20.06
C TYR A 640 28.17 19.49 21.56
N ILE A 641 27.28 18.74 22.20
CA ILE A 641 27.11 18.77 23.65
C ILE A 641 28.24 17.96 24.29
N ALA A 642 28.53 16.77 23.77
CA ALA A 642 29.57 15.88 24.27
C ALA A 642 30.98 16.51 24.28
N ASP A 643 31.26 17.42 23.34
CA ASP A 643 32.52 18.15 23.25
C ASP A 643 32.72 19.16 24.40
N LEU A 644 31.66 19.55 25.12
CA LEU A 644 31.71 20.42 26.30
C LEU A 644 32.19 19.66 27.55
N ASN A 645 33.39 19.09 27.51
CA ASN A 645 33.85 18.10 28.50
C ASN A 645 33.75 18.52 29.97
N ASP A 646 33.87 19.82 30.27
CA ASP A 646 33.87 20.35 31.64
C ASP A 646 32.50 20.25 32.35
N ILE A 647 31.41 20.03 31.61
CA ILE A 647 30.07 19.90 32.21
C ILE A 647 29.74 18.46 32.63
N PHE A 648 30.58 17.49 32.25
CA PHE A 648 30.30 16.06 32.47
C PHE A 648 31.14 15.48 33.60
N VAL A 649 30.49 14.68 34.45
CA VAL A 649 31.13 13.91 35.52
C VAL A 649 31.09 12.43 35.17
N ILE A 650 32.26 11.77 35.20
CA ILE A 650 32.39 10.34 34.99
C ILE A 650 32.62 9.63 36.32
N ASN A 651 31.70 8.73 36.68
CA ASN A 651 31.72 7.98 37.94
C ASN A 651 32.22 6.52 37.74
N PHE A 652 33.20 6.32 36.86
CA PHE A 652 33.83 5.01 36.66
C PHE A 652 35.21 4.97 37.34
N LYS A 653 35.58 3.79 37.83
CA LYS A 653 36.86 3.55 38.51
C LYS A 653 38.07 3.68 37.58
N ASP A 654 37.88 3.53 36.27
CA ASP A 654 38.86 3.72 35.20
C ASP A 654 38.65 5.04 34.43
N ALA A 655 38.11 6.06 35.10
CA ALA A 655 37.92 7.38 34.50
C ALA A 655 39.24 8.02 34.02
N ASP A 656 40.37 7.64 34.61
CA ASP A 656 41.72 8.04 34.25
C ASP A 656 42.19 7.45 32.90
N LYS A 657 41.61 6.33 32.46
CA LYS A 657 41.89 5.70 31.16
C LYS A 657 41.06 6.26 30.02
N ILE A 658 40.02 7.04 30.32
CA ILE A 658 39.17 7.66 29.32
C ILE A 658 39.88 8.87 28.74
N SER A 659 39.94 8.96 27.41
CA SER A 659 40.55 10.14 26.78
C SER A 659 39.75 11.40 27.14
N SER A 660 40.45 12.52 27.32
CA SER A 660 39.81 13.76 27.79
C SER A 660 38.72 14.26 26.84
N SER A 661 38.87 14.01 25.53
CA SER A 661 37.88 14.31 24.49
C SER A 661 36.67 13.39 24.48
N SER A 662 36.71 12.24 25.17
CA SER A 662 35.65 11.22 25.17
C SER A 662 34.79 11.25 26.43
N LYS A 663 35.07 12.15 27.39
CA LYS A 663 34.34 12.25 28.66
C LYS A 663 32.85 12.50 28.44
N GLY A 664 32.48 13.52 27.66
CA GLY A 664 31.07 13.80 27.40
C GLY A 664 30.37 12.67 26.65
N TYR A 665 31.05 12.05 25.69
CA TYR A 665 30.53 10.92 24.91
C TYR A 665 30.18 9.72 25.81
N ILE A 666 31.11 9.31 26.69
CA ILE A 666 30.91 8.20 27.61
C ILE A 666 29.83 8.53 28.65
N ALA A 667 29.79 9.77 29.15
CA ALA A 667 28.76 10.22 30.09
C ALA A 667 27.36 10.11 29.48
N ILE A 668 27.19 10.56 28.23
CA ILE A 668 25.89 10.52 27.53
C ILE A 668 25.43 9.08 27.29
N VAL A 669 26.26 8.20 26.71
CA VAL A 669 25.83 6.80 26.46
C VAL A 669 25.54 6.05 27.76
N SER A 670 26.25 6.38 28.84
CA SER A 670 26.02 5.78 30.16
C SER A 670 24.72 6.29 30.79
N GLY A 671 24.48 7.61 30.73
CA GLY A 671 23.26 8.25 31.23
C GLY A 671 22.00 7.78 30.49
N LEU A 672 22.10 7.63 29.16
CA LEU A 672 21.05 7.07 28.31
C LEU A 672 20.95 5.53 28.41
N LYS A 673 21.86 4.88 29.16
CA LYS A 673 21.93 3.42 29.34
C LYS A 673 22.09 2.64 28.04
N ILE A 674 22.64 3.27 27.00
CA ILE A 674 22.97 2.66 25.70
C ILE A 674 24.16 1.71 25.89
N MET A 675 25.25 2.24 26.46
CA MET A 675 26.40 1.46 26.88
C MET A 675 26.50 1.48 28.40
N ARG A 676 26.82 0.34 29.01
CA ARG A 676 26.95 0.20 30.45
C ARG A 676 28.33 -0.31 30.79
N GLY A 677 28.85 0.14 31.94
CA GLY A 677 30.02 -0.45 32.56
C GLY A 677 29.68 -1.73 33.34
N SER A 678 30.70 -2.39 33.88
CA SER A 678 30.55 -3.54 34.78
C SER A 678 31.51 -3.40 35.96
N ASN A 679 31.08 -3.79 37.17
CA ASN A 679 31.86 -3.70 38.42
C ASN A 679 32.41 -2.29 38.76
N GLY A 680 31.75 -1.24 38.23
CA GLY A 680 32.15 0.16 38.38
C GLY A 680 33.19 0.64 37.36
N TYR A 681 33.50 -0.14 36.33
CA TYR A 681 34.44 0.20 35.25
C TYR A 681 33.73 0.33 33.91
N PHE A 682 34.18 1.23 33.04
CA PHE A 682 33.66 1.37 31.67
C PHE A 682 34.40 0.50 30.65
N TYR A 683 35.70 0.29 30.87
CA TYR A 683 36.65 -0.40 29.99
C TYR A 683 36.81 0.27 28.61
N PRO A 684 37.32 1.52 28.53
CA PRO A 684 37.36 2.29 27.28
C PRO A 684 38.18 1.63 26.15
N ASP A 685 39.26 0.94 26.49
CA ASP A 685 40.20 0.33 25.54
C ASP A 685 39.80 -1.07 25.06
N LEU A 686 38.81 -1.72 25.69
CA LEU A 686 38.37 -3.04 25.25
C LEU A 686 37.64 -2.94 23.92
N TYR A 687 37.85 -3.93 23.05
CA TYR A 687 37.13 -4.06 21.80
C TYR A 687 35.70 -4.53 22.03
N LEU A 688 34.79 -4.01 21.21
CA LEU A 688 33.39 -4.38 21.21
C LEU A 688 33.22 -5.69 20.43
N THR A 689 32.58 -6.68 21.04
CA THR A 689 32.15 -7.90 20.34
C THR A 689 30.95 -7.63 19.42
N ARG A 690 30.69 -8.52 18.47
CA ARG A 690 29.51 -8.43 17.59
C ARG A 690 28.20 -8.56 18.37
N ALA A 691 28.16 -9.39 19.42
CA ALA A 691 27.02 -9.48 20.34
C ALA A 691 26.77 -8.16 21.10
N GLU A 692 27.83 -7.55 21.64
CA GLU A 692 27.71 -6.26 22.31
C GLU A 692 27.30 -5.15 21.34
N ALA A 693 27.83 -5.13 20.12
CA ALA A 693 27.43 -4.18 19.08
C ALA A 693 25.93 -4.27 18.76
N ALA A 694 25.40 -5.50 18.63
CA ALA A 694 23.98 -5.72 18.42
C ALA A 694 23.14 -5.16 19.58
N ALA A 695 23.49 -5.53 20.81
CA ALA A 695 22.76 -5.08 22.00
C ALA A 695 22.81 -3.55 22.20
N VAL A 696 23.96 -2.94 21.93
CA VAL A 696 24.13 -1.48 22.03
C VAL A 696 23.31 -0.75 20.97
N LEU A 697 23.25 -1.26 19.74
CA LEU A 697 22.41 -0.69 18.69
C LEU A 697 20.91 -0.82 18.97
N VAL A 698 20.46 -1.95 19.52
CA VAL A 698 19.06 -2.10 19.97
C VAL A 698 18.73 -1.07 21.05
N ARG A 699 19.57 -0.89 22.06
CA ARG A 699 19.36 0.13 23.09
C ARG A 699 19.38 1.54 22.54
N TYR A 700 20.28 1.83 21.59
CA TYR A 700 20.32 3.11 20.87
C TYR A 700 18.99 3.39 20.16
N LEU A 701 18.42 2.38 19.50
CA LEU A 701 17.14 2.48 18.79
C LEU A 701 15.91 2.63 19.71
N GLN A 702 16.02 2.22 20.98
CA GLN A 702 14.97 2.36 21.99
C GLN A 702 14.92 3.75 22.64
N ILE A 703 15.85 4.65 22.34
CA ILE A 703 15.85 6.01 22.88
C ILE A 703 14.72 6.82 22.26
N ASN A 704 13.68 7.10 23.04
CA ASN A 704 12.62 8.03 22.68
C ASN A 704 13.14 9.47 22.81
N LYS A 705 13.28 10.15 21.67
CA LYS A 705 13.47 11.60 21.61
C LYS A 705 12.08 12.23 21.74
N ASN A 706 11.59 12.40 22.98
CA ASN A 706 10.36 13.16 23.22
C ASN A 706 10.57 14.65 22.91
#